data_AF-A0A654II60-F1
#
_entry.id   AF-A0A654II60-F1
#
_cell.length_a   1.000
_cell.length_b   1.000
_cell.length_c   1.000
_cell.angle_alpha   90.00
_cell.angle_beta   90.00
_cell.angle_gamma   90.00
#
_symmetry.space_group_name_H-M   'P 1'
#
loop_
_entity.id
_entity.type
_entity.pdbx_description
1 polymer ?
#
loop_
_entity_poly.entity_id
_entity_poly.type
_entity_poly.pdbx_seq_one_letter_code
_entity_poly.pdbx_strand_id
1 'polypeptide(L)'
;MNKFTSKLKFLLLLNSIVFPTILTISCSRTTSNKPEQNNNDNRENNQNNSNNQQDQNNQSEYANLYNSHFLDINDLLKSNPYEIHKKTKDFIKSEKEFNKFLTNNNIDFTFNDHKEYNQQYWEFASKLGEYGNIGNNKVDRTKFYNPNIPLSYSIKQQKLEELKDEEIKDLAEQTFDFANLIKTNPFGFLPSNLSQLFSYASFSSLEKMFNLNDITSLKSKHDDINGTFELLITTKDNKYYYKVTKDKNNALKTNDDFFKYIHDRSFQLEINVKQWVIERDEKTFAEIKRLNFANASGTAWVIDRIKNDEDKENYELLLATNIHVFNLRNTFDKSIFNNKIDDKWKEFPVGFYDGKDTKNTNDNRQMKIYLKANRTEKIDNKEGLVETDVDASKSVDAFEIYSQYLTAPYYIPRYNTSNFYFKNSNKMSKYLVDDGYFSKTNNSGADFVTLRLKIEKERLKKLLPSLAEVIGKKEEKDWYIKFNKNKFSPLQTQFYAGYPKHWNPFYRRTQFRGLKSEGGIVSSQRKILEDIYFRDIWLKYDKLKNMEYNSLNKEWEKYEKPFIDNEHGMKLTIADQFSTLYTNIPFGQIALKQGASGSMVIDSSFNVIGILNTEVEDVPNSKYISIPLFQYQDQTFTLPVRVQTNGVVLFNSLSNDYSNNKAPKIIDGLIDKLKQDNLKTINLNP
;
A
#
# COMPACT_ATOMS: atom_id res chain seq x y z
N MET A 1 0.36 49.38 49.96
CA MET A 1 -0.54 50.21 49.12
C MET A 1 -0.08 50.13 47.68
N ASN A 2 -1.05 49.99 46.74
CA ASN A 2 -0.95 49.93 45.26
C ASN A 2 -0.28 48.67 44.66
N LYS A 3 -1.01 47.69 44.13
CA LYS A 3 -1.91 47.57 42.95
C LYS A 3 -1.19 46.97 41.72
N PHE A 4 -1.55 45.71 41.45
CA PHE A 4 -1.96 45.11 40.18
C PHE A 4 -1.04 45.03 38.94
N THR A 5 -1.11 43.83 38.34
CA THR A 5 -0.95 43.45 36.93
C THR A 5 0.44 43.40 36.29
N SER A 6 1.05 42.21 36.28
CA SER A 6 1.85 41.75 35.13
C SER A 6 1.04 40.74 34.30
N LYS A 7 0.29 41.26 33.32
CA LYS A 7 -0.24 40.46 32.20
C LYS A 7 0.94 40.04 31.32
N LEU A 8 1.37 38.78 31.47
CA LEU A 8 2.24 38.12 30.51
C LEU A 8 1.45 37.91 29.21
N LYS A 9 1.66 38.77 28.21
CA LYS A 9 1.15 38.55 26.85
C LYS A 9 1.94 37.42 26.20
N PHE A 10 1.45 36.20 26.34
CA PHE A 10 1.87 35.09 25.49
C PHE A 10 1.18 35.27 24.13
N LEU A 11 1.90 35.82 23.16
CA LEU A 11 1.47 35.79 21.76
C LEU A 11 1.61 34.35 21.26
N LEU A 12 0.52 33.59 21.34
CA LEU A 12 0.32 32.42 20.51
C LEU A 12 0.20 32.90 19.06
N LEU A 13 1.33 32.98 18.36
CA LEU A 13 1.38 32.94 16.90
C LEU A 13 0.96 31.52 16.47
N LEU A 14 -0.35 31.28 16.49
CA LEU A 14 -0.97 30.24 15.67
C LEU A 14 -0.81 30.68 14.22
N ASN A 15 0.32 30.32 13.60
CA ASN A 15 0.37 30.23 12.15
C ASN A 15 -0.60 29.13 11.76
N SER A 16 -1.70 29.56 11.14
CA SER A 16 -2.68 28.75 10.45
C SER A 16 -1.97 27.85 9.44
N ILE A 17 -1.74 26.61 9.83
CA ILE A 17 -1.47 25.52 8.90
C ILE A 17 -2.85 25.09 8.41
N VAL A 18 -3.18 25.43 7.17
CA VAL A 18 -4.32 24.84 6.46
C VAL A 18 -3.98 23.36 6.25
N PHE A 19 -4.55 22.52 7.10
CA PHE A 19 -4.50 21.08 6.99
C PHE A 19 -5.52 20.61 5.95
N PRO A 20 -5.14 19.91 4.87
CA PRO A 20 -6.02 18.90 4.30
C PRO A 20 -5.82 17.64 5.14
N THR A 21 -6.51 17.55 6.28
CA THR A 21 -6.87 16.23 6.82
C THR A 21 -7.83 15.62 5.81
N ILE A 22 -7.34 14.67 5.01
CA ILE A 22 -8.22 13.84 4.18
C ILE A 22 -8.92 12.87 5.14
N LEU A 23 -9.98 13.37 5.78
CA LEU A 23 -10.99 12.56 6.44
C LEU A 23 -11.78 11.89 5.32
N THR A 24 -11.62 10.58 5.13
CA THR A 24 -12.59 9.79 4.39
C THR A 24 -13.86 9.71 5.23
N ILE A 25 -14.81 10.60 4.94
CA ILE A 25 -16.16 10.56 5.50
C ILE A 25 -17.04 9.82 4.49
N SER A 26 -17.51 8.62 4.84
CA SER A 26 -18.83 8.16 4.43
C SER A 26 -19.61 7.79 5.69
N CYS A 27 -20.69 8.53 5.94
CA CYS A 27 -21.51 8.44 7.14
C CYS A 27 -22.70 7.50 6.92
N SER A 28 -22.98 6.65 7.91
CA SER A 28 -24.36 6.34 8.28
C SER A 28 -24.44 6.18 9.80
N ARG A 29 -25.29 7.01 10.42
CA ARG A 29 -25.64 6.97 11.84
C ARG A 29 -26.62 5.83 12.09
N THR A 30 -26.31 4.97 13.06
CA THR A 30 -27.26 4.07 13.70
C THR A 30 -28.03 4.83 14.78
N THR A 31 -29.35 4.89 14.68
CA THR A 31 -30.24 5.21 15.81
C THR A 31 -31.01 3.96 16.18
N SER A 32 -30.65 3.35 17.31
CA SER A 32 -31.42 2.31 17.95
C SER A 32 -32.57 2.94 18.73
N ASN A 33 -33.81 2.74 18.28
CA ASN A 33 -34.99 2.86 19.13
C ASN A 33 -35.80 1.57 18.99
N LYS A 34 -35.89 0.80 20.08
CA LYS A 34 -36.97 -0.17 20.28
C LYS A 34 -38.29 0.60 20.38
N PRO A 35 -39.39 0.01 19.90
CA PRO A 35 -40.52 -0.15 20.80
C PRO A 35 -41.00 -1.59 20.89
N GLU A 36 -41.66 -1.84 22.01
CA GLU A 36 -42.26 -3.10 22.48
C GLU A 36 -43.52 -3.51 21.70
N GLN A 37 -43.92 -4.75 22.01
CA GLN A 37 -45.03 -5.56 21.51
C GLN A 37 -46.42 -4.90 21.55
N ASN A 38 -47.29 -5.24 20.58
CA ASN A 38 -48.53 -6.00 20.86
C ASN A 38 -49.31 -6.41 19.59
N ASN A 39 -49.57 -7.72 19.48
CA ASN A 39 -50.78 -8.45 19.05
C ASN A 39 -51.77 -7.79 18.06
N ASN A 40 -52.07 -8.44 16.92
CA ASN A 40 -53.03 -9.55 16.81
C ASN A 40 -53.21 -10.03 15.36
N ASP A 41 -53.69 -11.27 15.25
CA ASP A 41 -53.91 -12.12 14.08
C ASP A 41 -54.71 -11.51 12.90
N ASN A 42 -54.33 -11.90 11.68
CA ASN A 42 -55.13 -12.87 10.93
C ASN A 42 -54.35 -13.49 9.76
N ARG A 43 -54.33 -14.82 9.79
CA ARG A 43 -53.87 -15.72 8.73
C ARG A 43 -54.87 -15.66 7.57
N GLU A 44 -54.37 -15.59 6.35
CA GLU A 44 -54.93 -16.38 5.26
C GLU A 44 -53.82 -16.92 4.37
N ASN A 45 -53.97 -18.21 4.08
CA ASN A 45 -53.01 -19.12 3.46
C ASN A 45 -52.76 -18.77 1.99
N ASN A 46 -51.50 -18.91 1.56
CA ASN A 46 -51.14 -19.59 0.32
C ASN A 46 -49.70 -20.12 0.40
N GLN A 47 -49.56 -21.23 1.14
CA GLN A 47 -48.63 -22.33 0.81
C GLN A 47 -49.15 -22.96 -0.50
N ASN A 48 -48.41 -23.42 -1.49
CA ASN A 48 -47.03 -23.88 -1.70
C ASN A 48 -46.87 -23.83 -3.25
N ASN A 49 -45.71 -23.75 -3.88
CA ASN A 49 -44.60 -24.72 -3.86
C ASN A 49 -43.57 -24.21 -4.88
N SER A 50 -42.29 -24.55 -4.67
CA SER A 50 -41.13 -24.50 -5.58
C SER A 50 -40.01 -23.59 -5.08
N ASN A 51 -39.12 -24.17 -4.26
CA ASN A 51 -37.68 -23.81 -4.23
C ASN A 51 -36.79 -24.83 -3.48
N ASN A 52 -37.33 -25.89 -2.88
CA ASN A 52 -36.51 -26.88 -2.15
C ASN A 52 -35.69 -27.86 -3.02
N GLN A 53 -35.78 -27.83 -4.35
CA GLN A 53 -34.99 -28.74 -5.21
C GLN A 53 -33.64 -28.17 -5.68
N GLN A 54 -33.40 -26.87 -5.60
CA GLN A 54 -32.10 -26.30 -6.00
C GLN A 54 -31.01 -26.42 -4.91
N ASP A 55 -31.39 -26.45 -3.62
CA ASP A 55 -30.42 -26.54 -2.52
C ASP A 55 -29.85 -27.96 -2.32
N GLN A 56 -30.63 -29.01 -2.57
CA GLN A 56 -30.14 -30.40 -2.44
C GLN A 56 -29.17 -30.81 -3.56
N ASN A 57 -29.35 -30.33 -4.78
CA ASN A 57 -28.44 -30.63 -5.89
C ASN A 57 -27.08 -29.92 -5.79
N ASN A 58 -27.00 -28.76 -5.11
CA ASN A 58 -25.72 -28.09 -4.86
C ASN A 58 -24.92 -28.75 -3.73
N GLN A 59 -25.57 -29.35 -2.72
CA GLN A 59 -24.86 -30.00 -1.61
C GLN A 59 -24.07 -31.25 -2.03
N SER A 60 -24.53 -32.00 -3.04
CA SER A 60 -23.82 -33.19 -3.53
C SER A 60 -22.56 -32.86 -4.33
N GLU A 61 -22.53 -31.71 -5.03
CA GLU A 61 -21.38 -31.25 -5.82
C GLU A 61 -20.14 -30.91 -4.96
N TYR A 62 -20.34 -30.56 -3.68
CA TYR A 62 -19.27 -30.11 -2.78
C TYR A 62 -18.91 -31.09 -1.65
N ALA A 63 -19.48 -32.29 -1.66
CA ALA A 63 -19.29 -33.28 -0.58
C ALA A 63 -17.82 -33.68 -0.37
N ASN A 64 -16.99 -33.57 -1.42
CA ASN A 64 -15.57 -33.95 -1.41
C ASN A 64 -14.60 -32.76 -1.37
N LEU A 65 -15.08 -31.55 -1.07
CA LEU A 65 -14.21 -30.37 -0.95
C LEU A 65 -13.88 -30.07 0.51
N TYR A 66 -12.66 -29.61 0.75
CA TYR A 66 -12.13 -29.31 2.09
C TYR A 66 -11.34 -27.98 2.06
N ASN A 67 -11.13 -27.39 3.24
CA ASN A 67 -10.28 -26.20 3.41
C ASN A 67 -8.92 -26.53 4.04
N SER A 68 -8.83 -27.65 4.77
CA SER A 68 -7.62 -28.11 5.45
C SER A 68 -7.28 -29.55 5.06
N HIS A 69 -5.99 -29.88 5.17
CA HIS A 69 -5.44 -31.22 4.98
C HIS A 69 -5.90 -31.96 3.71
N PHE A 70 -5.89 -31.28 2.57
CA PHE A 70 -6.51 -31.79 1.33
C PHE A 70 -5.61 -31.78 0.10
N LEU A 71 -4.43 -31.13 0.15
CA LEU A 71 -3.49 -31.05 -0.97
C LEU A 71 -2.24 -31.87 -0.69
N ASP A 72 -1.72 -32.57 -1.70
CA ASP A 72 -0.40 -33.20 -1.58
C ASP A 72 0.67 -32.12 -1.34
N ILE A 73 1.56 -32.37 -0.38
CA ILE A 73 2.62 -31.42 -0.03
C ILE A 73 3.52 -31.06 -1.22
N ASN A 74 3.79 -31.99 -2.14
CA ASN A 74 4.64 -31.69 -3.30
C ASN A 74 3.93 -30.77 -4.31
N ASP A 75 2.61 -30.84 -4.39
CA ASP A 75 1.80 -29.93 -5.19
C ASP A 75 1.75 -28.55 -4.53
N LEU A 76 1.61 -28.49 -3.20
CA LEU A 76 1.69 -27.23 -2.44
C LEU A 76 3.01 -26.51 -2.70
N LEU A 77 4.15 -27.20 -2.63
CA LEU A 77 5.48 -26.63 -2.84
C LEU A 77 5.75 -26.14 -4.29
N LYS A 78 4.91 -26.53 -5.25
CA LYS A 78 5.00 -26.09 -6.66
C LYS A 78 3.99 -25.00 -7.01
N SER A 79 2.95 -24.83 -6.19
CA SER A 79 1.90 -23.82 -6.39
C SER A 79 2.25 -22.50 -5.70
N ASN A 80 1.63 -21.41 -6.14
CA ASN A 80 1.67 -20.14 -5.40
C ASN A 80 0.44 -19.99 -4.47
N PRO A 81 0.47 -19.09 -3.48
CA PRO A 81 -0.64 -18.89 -2.54
C PRO A 81 -2.00 -18.60 -3.20
N TYR A 82 -2.02 -17.89 -4.33
CA TYR A 82 -3.25 -17.59 -5.07
C TYR A 82 -3.86 -18.85 -5.68
N GLU A 83 -3.04 -19.75 -6.25
CA GLU A 83 -3.51 -21.04 -6.77
C GLU A 83 -4.01 -21.97 -5.66
N ILE A 84 -3.32 -22.01 -4.52
CA ILE A 84 -3.71 -22.83 -3.37
C ILE A 84 -5.08 -22.37 -2.85
N HIS A 85 -5.28 -21.06 -2.70
CA HIS A 85 -6.54 -20.48 -2.27
C HIS A 85 -7.71 -20.89 -3.15
N LYS A 86 -7.54 -20.89 -4.48
CA LYS A 86 -8.59 -21.27 -5.42
C LYS A 86 -9.03 -22.73 -5.35
N LYS A 87 -8.24 -23.59 -4.71
CA LYS A 87 -8.57 -25.01 -4.51
C LYS A 87 -9.38 -25.25 -3.23
N THR A 88 -9.54 -24.25 -2.35
CA THR A 88 -10.31 -24.43 -1.11
C THR A 88 -11.80 -24.51 -1.39
N LYS A 89 -12.52 -25.29 -0.57
CA LYS A 89 -13.99 -25.37 -0.61
C LYS A 89 -14.64 -24.01 -0.53
N ASP A 90 -14.19 -23.16 0.39
CA ASP A 90 -14.80 -21.86 0.64
C ASP A 90 -14.67 -20.94 -0.57
N PHE A 91 -13.53 -20.97 -1.26
CA PHE A 91 -13.34 -20.19 -2.48
C PHE A 91 -14.30 -20.67 -3.58
N ILE A 92 -14.27 -21.98 -3.89
CA ILE A 92 -15.04 -22.58 -4.98
C ILE A 92 -16.54 -22.36 -4.80
N LYS A 93 -17.05 -22.55 -3.56
CA LYS A 93 -18.45 -22.34 -3.24
C LYS A 93 -18.82 -20.86 -3.35
N SER A 94 -18.02 -19.97 -2.76
CA SER A 94 -18.33 -18.54 -2.72
C SER A 94 -18.26 -17.89 -4.10
N GLU A 95 -17.34 -18.29 -4.96
CA GLU A 95 -17.22 -17.74 -6.32
C GLU A 95 -18.51 -17.96 -7.12
N LYS A 96 -19.07 -19.18 -7.04
CA LYS A 96 -20.34 -19.54 -7.69
C LYS A 96 -21.55 -18.82 -7.09
N GLU A 97 -21.61 -18.71 -5.76
CA GLU A 97 -22.74 -18.12 -5.04
C GLU A 97 -22.76 -16.58 -5.13
N PHE A 98 -21.59 -15.95 -5.13
CA PHE A 98 -21.49 -14.49 -5.06
C PHE A 98 -22.06 -13.82 -6.32
N ASN A 99 -21.76 -14.33 -7.51
CA ASN A 99 -22.31 -13.76 -8.75
C ASN A 99 -23.84 -13.89 -8.81
N LYS A 100 -24.38 -15.02 -8.33
CA LYS A 100 -25.84 -15.24 -8.25
C LYS A 100 -26.50 -14.28 -7.27
N PHE A 101 -25.89 -14.10 -6.09
CA PHE A 101 -26.33 -13.14 -5.09
C PHE A 101 -26.41 -11.71 -5.66
N LEU A 102 -25.35 -11.26 -6.35
CA LEU A 102 -25.30 -9.92 -6.94
C LEU A 102 -26.38 -9.72 -8.02
N THR A 103 -26.54 -10.71 -8.89
CA THR A 103 -27.48 -10.65 -10.01
C THR A 103 -28.93 -10.73 -9.53
N ASN A 104 -29.27 -11.67 -8.64
CA ASN A 104 -30.65 -11.88 -8.19
C ASN A 104 -31.19 -10.70 -7.36
N ASN A 105 -30.31 -9.98 -6.65
CA ASN A 105 -30.68 -8.81 -5.85
C ASN A 105 -30.55 -7.49 -6.63
N ASN A 106 -30.24 -7.52 -7.93
CA ASN A 106 -30.05 -6.33 -8.78
C ASN A 106 -29.12 -5.29 -8.14
N ILE A 107 -27.98 -5.73 -7.59
CA ILE A 107 -27.05 -4.85 -6.89
C ILE A 107 -26.35 -3.89 -7.88
N ASP A 108 -26.37 -2.60 -7.57
CA ASP A 108 -25.70 -1.54 -8.34
C ASP A 108 -25.18 -0.42 -7.43
N PHE A 109 -23.91 -0.56 -7.01
CA PHE A 109 -23.20 0.41 -6.18
C PHE A 109 -22.86 1.72 -6.90
N THR A 110 -23.12 1.84 -8.20
CA THR A 110 -22.92 3.11 -8.92
C THR A 110 -24.09 4.08 -8.75
N PHE A 111 -25.25 3.62 -8.24
CA PHE A 111 -26.39 4.47 -7.90
C PHE A 111 -26.81 4.44 -6.42
N ASN A 112 -26.70 3.28 -5.76
CA ASN A 112 -27.19 3.08 -4.39
C ASN A 112 -26.13 2.42 -3.52
N ASP A 113 -26.03 2.82 -2.25
CA ASP A 113 -25.10 2.22 -1.28
C ASP A 113 -25.46 0.77 -0.91
N HIS A 114 -26.69 0.30 -1.19
CA HIS A 114 -27.15 -1.07 -0.93
C HIS A 114 -26.80 -1.61 0.47
N LYS A 115 -27.02 -0.77 1.50
CA LYS A 115 -26.55 -1.01 2.87
C LYS A 115 -27.07 -2.32 3.46
N GLU A 116 -28.27 -2.71 3.09
CA GLU A 116 -28.93 -3.96 3.47
C GLU A 116 -28.18 -5.23 3.01
N TYR A 117 -27.38 -5.13 1.94
CA TYR A 117 -26.63 -6.26 1.36
C TYR A 117 -25.15 -6.29 1.74
N ASN A 118 -24.66 -5.25 2.43
CA ASN A 118 -23.23 -5.10 2.72
C ASN A 118 -22.65 -6.28 3.49
N GLN A 119 -23.31 -6.76 4.54
CA GLN A 119 -22.81 -7.89 5.33
C GLN A 119 -22.59 -9.13 4.44
N GLN A 120 -23.62 -9.56 3.72
CA GLN A 120 -23.55 -10.75 2.85
C GLN A 120 -22.52 -10.57 1.72
N TYR A 121 -22.44 -9.38 1.12
CA TYR A 121 -21.42 -9.06 0.10
C TYR A 121 -20.01 -9.32 0.65
N TRP A 122 -19.71 -8.78 1.83
CA TRP A 122 -18.37 -8.88 2.42
C TRP A 122 -18.08 -10.26 3.01
N GLU A 123 -19.11 -11.01 3.44
CA GLU A 123 -18.95 -12.44 3.76
C GLU A 123 -18.49 -13.25 2.54
N PHE A 124 -19.03 -13.01 1.34
CA PHE A 124 -18.53 -13.66 0.12
C PHE A 124 -17.13 -13.17 -0.26
N ALA A 125 -16.92 -11.85 -0.30
CA ALA A 125 -15.64 -11.28 -0.67
C ALA A 125 -14.49 -11.73 0.25
N SER A 126 -14.75 -11.88 1.55
CA SER A 126 -13.77 -12.35 2.53
C SER A 126 -13.26 -13.78 2.23
N LYS A 127 -14.12 -14.66 1.70
CA LYS A 127 -13.75 -16.03 1.33
C LYS A 127 -12.94 -16.09 0.04
N LEU A 128 -13.16 -15.15 -0.86
CA LEU A 128 -12.38 -15.00 -2.09
C LEU A 128 -11.05 -14.25 -1.88
N GLY A 129 -10.95 -13.44 -0.82
CA GLY A 129 -9.79 -12.57 -0.56
C GLY A 129 -9.64 -11.43 -1.59
N GLU A 130 -10.54 -11.33 -2.56
CA GLU A 130 -10.58 -10.29 -3.58
C GLU A 130 -12.03 -9.94 -3.96
N TYR A 131 -12.23 -8.72 -4.45
CA TYR A 131 -13.50 -8.25 -4.99
C TYR A 131 -13.28 -7.30 -6.18
N GLY A 132 -14.36 -6.98 -6.90
CA GLY A 132 -14.32 -6.14 -8.10
C GLY A 132 -14.08 -6.90 -9.41
N ASN A 133 -13.72 -8.19 -9.37
CA ASN A 133 -13.66 -9.05 -10.56
C ASN A 133 -14.96 -9.87 -10.81
N ILE A 134 -15.94 -9.78 -9.91
CA ILE A 134 -17.19 -10.53 -10.00
C ILE A 134 -18.17 -9.83 -10.95
N GLY A 135 -18.75 -10.59 -11.88
CA GLY A 135 -19.64 -10.10 -12.93
C GLY A 135 -19.28 -10.67 -14.30
N ASN A 136 -20.30 -10.85 -15.15
CA ASN A 136 -20.15 -11.55 -16.43
C ASN A 136 -19.43 -10.68 -17.48
N ASN A 137 -19.50 -9.36 -17.35
CA ASN A 137 -18.88 -8.38 -18.24
C ASN A 137 -18.32 -7.18 -17.46
N LYS A 138 -17.62 -6.25 -18.14
CA LYS A 138 -17.00 -5.08 -17.48
C LYS A 138 -18.01 -4.14 -16.83
N VAL A 139 -19.21 -4.01 -17.39
CA VAL A 139 -20.29 -3.18 -16.85
C VAL A 139 -20.80 -3.77 -15.55
N ASP A 140 -21.13 -5.05 -15.52
CA ASP A 140 -21.58 -5.76 -14.31
C ASP A 140 -20.55 -5.63 -13.19
N ARG A 141 -19.26 -5.84 -13.52
CA ARG A 141 -18.17 -5.72 -12.55
C ARG A 141 -18.08 -4.33 -11.91
N THR A 142 -18.41 -3.27 -12.66
CA THR A 142 -18.43 -1.90 -12.15
C THR A 142 -19.64 -1.62 -11.29
N LYS A 143 -20.83 -2.10 -11.71
CA LYS A 143 -22.04 -2.00 -10.89
C LYS A 143 -21.90 -2.76 -9.56
N PHE A 144 -21.29 -3.95 -9.59
CA PHE A 144 -21.09 -4.78 -8.40
C PHE A 144 -19.91 -4.35 -7.52
N TYR A 145 -19.16 -3.32 -7.90
CA TYR A 145 -18.01 -2.85 -7.13
C TYR A 145 -18.46 -2.04 -5.90
N ASN A 146 -18.30 -2.60 -4.70
CA ASN A 146 -18.59 -1.86 -3.47
C ASN A 146 -17.41 -0.96 -3.06
N PRO A 147 -17.55 0.38 -3.05
CA PRO A 147 -16.47 1.28 -2.65
C PRO A 147 -16.29 1.37 -1.13
N ASN A 148 -17.24 0.87 -0.33
CA ASN A 148 -17.25 0.98 1.13
C ASN A 148 -16.67 -0.29 1.78
N ILE A 149 -15.34 -0.31 1.97
CA ILE A 149 -14.60 -1.49 2.43
C ILE A 149 -14.60 -1.57 3.96
N PRO A 150 -15.21 -2.60 4.56
CA PRO A 150 -15.13 -2.83 6.00
C PRO A 150 -13.85 -3.60 6.35
N LEU A 151 -13.09 -3.07 7.30
CA LEU A 151 -11.81 -3.66 7.70
C LEU A 151 -11.97 -5.04 8.38
N SER A 152 -13.15 -5.34 8.93
CA SER A 152 -13.44 -6.60 9.64
C SER A 152 -13.55 -7.85 8.74
N TYR A 153 -13.67 -7.69 7.42
CA TYR A 153 -13.88 -8.80 6.48
C TYR A 153 -12.62 -9.19 5.70
N SER A 154 -11.45 -8.88 6.25
CA SER A 154 -10.18 -9.37 5.72
C SER A 154 -10.11 -10.88 5.83
N ILE A 155 -9.62 -11.56 4.77
CA ILE A 155 -9.32 -12.98 4.86
C ILE A 155 -8.19 -13.19 5.88
N LYS A 156 -8.27 -14.27 6.64
CA LYS A 156 -7.23 -14.67 7.59
C LYS A 156 -6.49 -15.88 7.04
N GLN A 157 -5.21 -15.97 7.39
CA GLN A 157 -4.39 -17.13 7.06
C GLN A 157 -4.89 -18.35 7.85
N GLN A 158 -4.97 -19.49 7.18
CA GLN A 158 -5.18 -20.76 7.86
C GLN A 158 -3.88 -21.20 8.54
N LYS A 159 -3.95 -21.65 9.78
CA LYS A 159 -2.83 -22.17 10.57
C LYS A 159 -3.27 -23.47 11.22
N LEU A 160 -2.32 -24.30 11.64
CA LEU A 160 -2.62 -25.47 12.47
C LEU A 160 -3.20 -25.02 13.81
N GLU A 161 -3.90 -25.95 14.48
CA GLU A 161 -4.34 -25.75 15.86
C GLU A 161 -3.13 -25.46 16.78
N GLU A 162 -3.35 -24.64 17.80
CA GLU A 162 -2.32 -24.23 18.75
C GLU A 162 -1.82 -25.42 19.59
N LEU A 163 -0.50 -25.58 19.65
CA LEU A 163 0.19 -26.54 20.49
C LEU A 163 0.47 -25.94 21.87
N LYS A 164 0.04 -26.63 22.93
CA LYS A 164 0.33 -26.23 24.31
C LYS A 164 1.58 -26.92 24.86
N ASP A 165 2.31 -26.24 25.76
CA ASP A 165 3.56 -26.75 26.32
C ASP A 165 3.38 -28.04 27.12
N GLU A 166 2.20 -28.23 27.76
CA GLU A 166 1.88 -29.46 28.48
C GLU A 166 1.75 -30.68 27.55
N GLU A 167 1.42 -30.47 26.27
CA GLU A 167 1.24 -31.56 25.30
C GLU A 167 2.57 -32.16 24.82
N ILE A 168 3.69 -31.47 25.07
CA ILE A 168 5.04 -31.88 24.65
C ILE A 168 6.01 -32.12 25.80
N LYS A 169 5.60 -31.87 27.04
CA LYS A 169 6.48 -31.86 28.22
C LYS A 169 7.32 -33.14 28.39
N ASP A 170 6.75 -34.30 28.05
CA ASP A 170 7.38 -35.61 28.23
C ASP A 170 7.79 -36.26 26.89
N LEU A 171 7.76 -35.50 25.78
CA LEU A 171 8.10 -36.00 24.45
C LEU A 171 9.55 -35.65 24.07
N ALA A 172 10.25 -36.61 23.45
CA ALA A 172 11.58 -36.38 22.89
C ALA A 172 11.48 -35.71 21.50
N GLU A 173 12.29 -34.66 21.29
CA GLU A 173 12.45 -33.99 19.99
C GLU A 173 12.96 -34.99 18.94
N GLN A 174 12.21 -35.13 17.85
CA GLN A 174 12.56 -35.91 16.68
C GLN A 174 13.38 -35.06 15.71
N THR A 175 14.29 -35.72 14.97
CA THR A 175 15.12 -35.04 13.96
C THR A 175 14.38 -34.98 12.62
N PHE A 176 14.29 -33.79 12.03
CA PHE A 176 13.77 -33.58 10.68
C PHE A 176 14.49 -32.40 10.00
N ASP A 177 14.83 -32.54 8.72
CA ASP A 177 15.46 -31.46 7.97
C ASP A 177 14.40 -30.50 7.37
N PHE A 178 14.15 -29.40 8.07
CA PHE A 178 13.26 -28.35 7.59
C PHE A 178 13.86 -27.46 6.48
N ALA A 179 15.16 -27.55 6.16
CA ALA A 179 15.84 -26.55 5.34
C ALA A 179 15.25 -26.43 3.94
N ASN A 180 15.02 -27.56 3.26
CA ASN A 180 14.43 -27.53 1.93
C ASN A 180 12.96 -27.07 2.00
N LEU A 181 12.21 -27.60 2.98
CA LEU A 181 10.80 -27.26 3.17
C LEU A 181 10.57 -25.75 3.34
N ILE A 182 11.40 -25.10 4.17
CA ILE A 182 11.34 -23.64 4.38
C ILE A 182 11.65 -22.90 3.08
N LYS A 183 12.73 -23.28 2.37
CA LYS A 183 13.16 -22.60 1.14
C LYS A 183 12.14 -22.69 0.01
N THR A 184 11.39 -23.78 -0.06
CA THR A 184 10.36 -24.00 -1.09
C THR A 184 8.95 -23.70 -0.60
N ASN A 185 8.77 -23.21 0.62
CA ASN A 185 7.45 -22.91 1.16
C ASN A 185 6.79 -21.76 0.35
N PRO A 186 5.64 -21.98 -0.29
CA PRO A 186 4.97 -20.96 -1.10
C PRO A 186 4.49 -19.76 -0.27
N PHE A 187 4.28 -19.93 1.04
CA PHE A 187 3.80 -18.88 1.93
C PHE A 187 4.94 -18.03 2.51
N GLY A 188 6.20 -18.44 2.38
CA GLY A 188 7.37 -17.70 2.84
C GLY A 188 8.18 -18.37 3.94
N PHE A 189 9.08 -17.59 4.55
CA PHE A 189 10.17 -18.09 5.38
C PHE A 189 9.96 -17.98 6.89
N LEU A 190 8.76 -17.60 7.35
CA LEU A 190 8.46 -17.46 8.77
C LEU A 190 8.03 -18.81 9.41
N PRO A 191 8.20 -18.96 10.73
CA PRO A 191 7.58 -20.03 11.51
C PRO A 191 6.06 -20.17 11.27
N SER A 192 5.32 -19.06 11.25
CA SER A 192 3.88 -19.05 10.94
C SER A 192 3.57 -19.57 9.54
N ASN A 193 4.46 -19.37 8.56
CA ASN A 193 4.28 -19.88 7.19
C ASN A 193 4.42 -21.40 7.14
N LEU A 194 5.22 -22.03 8.03
CA LEU A 194 5.25 -23.48 8.15
C LEU A 194 3.93 -24.03 8.70
N SER A 195 3.38 -23.39 9.73
CA SER A 195 2.05 -23.75 10.26
C SER A 195 0.99 -23.67 9.17
N GLN A 196 1.02 -22.59 8.36
CA GLN A 196 0.12 -22.43 7.24
C GLN A 196 0.28 -23.53 6.19
N LEU A 197 1.51 -23.85 5.78
CA LEU A 197 1.80 -24.93 4.83
C LEU A 197 1.21 -26.27 5.29
N PHE A 198 1.50 -26.66 6.54
CA PHE A 198 1.03 -27.94 7.09
C PHE A 198 -0.49 -27.98 7.28
N SER A 199 -1.15 -26.83 7.46
CA SER A 199 -2.61 -26.79 7.55
C SER A 199 -3.32 -27.18 6.25
N TYR A 200 -2.66 -27.01 5.09
CA TYR A 200 -3.21 -27.40 3.79
C TYR A 200 -2.79 -28.81 3.37
N ALA A 201 -1.64 -29.29 3.87
CA ALA A 201 -1.04 -30.56 3.47
C ALA A 201 -1.86 -31.76 3.94
N SER A 202 -2.15 -32.69 3.03
CA SER A 202 -2.90 -33.90 3.30
C SER A 202 -2.12 -34.84 4.22
N PHE A 203 -2.82 -35.51 5.12
CA PHE A 203 -2.21 -36.48 6.04
C PHE A 203 -1.41 -37.56 5.29
N SER A 204 -1.93 -38.08 4.17
CA SER A 204 -1.24 -39.10 3.36
C SER A 204 0.10 -38.64 2.77
N SER A 205 0.24 -37.35 2.46
CA SER A 205 1.52 -36.79 1.98
C SER A 205 2.50 -36.52 3.12
N LEU A 206 1.97 -36.16 4.30
CA LEU A 206 2.75 -35.93 5.51
C LEU A 206 3.27 -37.25 6.13
N GLU A 207 2.48 -38.32 6.07
CA GLU A 207 2.89 -39.69 6.44
C GLU A 207 4.17 -40.08 5.70
N LYS A 208 4.20 -39.86 4.38
CA LYS A 208 5.40 -40.12 3.56
C LYS A 208 6.56 -39.19 3.91
N MET A 209 6.30 -37.91 4.16
CA MET A 209 7.33 -36.91 4.47
C MET A 209 8.04 -37.20 5.80
N PHE A 210 7.27 -37.55 6.84
CA PHE A 210 7.80 -37.80 8.18
C PHE A 210 8.11 -39.29 8.45
N ASN A 211 7.85 -40.17 7.47
CA ASN A 211 7.94 -41.62 7.63
C ASN A 211 7.11 -42.14 8.81
N LEU A 212 5.85 -41.67 8.88
CA LEU A 212 4.85 -42.02 9.88
C LEU A 212 3.64 -42.68 9.19
N ASN A 213 2.83 -43.40 9.96
CA ASN A 213 1.57 -43.98 9.48
C ASN A 213 0.40 -43.49 10.34
N ASP A 214 -0.79 -43.45 9.73
CA ASP A 214 -2.06 -43.18 10.41
C ASP A 214 -2.07 -41.85 11.18
N ILE A 215 -1.67 -40.75 10.52
CA ILE A 215 -1.73 -39.41 11.10
C ILE A 215 -3.20 -39.02 11.34
N THR A 216 -3.51 -38.59 12.56
CA THR A 216 -4.86 -38.19 12.98
C THR A 216 -4.99 -36.70 13.26
N SER A 217 -3.92 -36.03 13.70
CA SER A 217 -3.92 -34.58 13.93
C SER A 217 -2.52 -33.97 13.90
N LEU A 218 -2.49 -32.65 13.64
CA LEU A 218 -1.29 -31.82 13.74
C LEU A 218 -1.61 -30.57 14.56
N LYS A 219 -0.68 -30.21 15.45
CA LYS A 219 -0.69 -28.94 16.19
C LYS A 219 0.64 -28.25 16.07
N SER A 220 0.66 -26.92 16.14
CA SER A 220 1.91 -26.16 16.09
C SER A 220 1.95 -24.99 17.07
N LYS A 221 3.15 -24.67 17.54
CA LYS A 221 3.49 -23.43 18.23
C LYS A 221 4.54 -22.71 17.40
N HIS A 222 4.37 -21.41 17.18
CA HIS A 222 5.26 -20.63 16.32
C HIS A 222 5.50 -19.24 16.87
N ASP A 223 6.70 -18.74 16.67
CA ASP A 223 7.14 -17.41 17.11
C ASP A 223 7.96 -16.75 16.00
N ASP A 224 7.34 -15.82 15.29
CA ASP A 224 7.97 -15.09 14.19
C ASP A 224 8.94 -13.99 14.65
N ILE A 225 8.92 -13.64 15.94
CA ILE A 225 9.85 -12.66 16.53
C ILE A 225 11.18 -13.36 16.80
N ASN A 226 11.12 -14.51 17.49
CA ASN A 226 12.32 -15.26 17.88
C ASN A 226 12.74 -16.33 16.86
N GLY A 227 11.90 -16.61 15.86
CA GLY A 227 12.22 -17.55 14.78
C GLY A 227 12.19 -19.00 15.26
N THR A 228 11.12 -19.39 15.96
CA THR A 228 10.94 -20.75 16.49
C THR A 228 9.67 -21.37 15.96
N PHE A 229 9.74 -22.62 15.49
CA PHE A 229 8.60 -23.42 15.07
C PHE A 229 8.65 -24.79 15.75
N GLU A 230 7.51 -25.19 16.31
CA GLU A 230 7.31 -26.46 16.99
C GLU A 230 6.08 -27.16 16.43
N LEU A 231 6.19 -28.45 16.17
CA LEU A 231 5.16 -29.27 15.54
C LEU A 231 4.95 -30.55 16.34
N LEU A 232 3.68 -30.83 16.66
CA LEU A 232 3.23 -32.08 17.23
C LEU A 232 2.40 -32.82 16.18
N ILE A 233 2.82 -34.03 15.82
CA ILE A 233 2.06 -34.95 14.96
C ILE A 233 1.53 -36.07 15.84
N THR A 234 0.21 -36.25 15.86
CA THR A 234 -0.45 -37.36 16.54
C THR A 234 -0.84 -38.40 15.50
N THR A 235 -0.46 -39.65 15.76
CA THR A 235 -0.91 -40.84 15.02
C THR A 235 -1.94 -41.59 15.84
N LYS A 236 -2.51 -42.68 15.33
CA LYS A 236 -3.39 -43.55 16.14
C LYS A 236 -2.71 -44.09 17.40
N ASP A 237 -1.42 -44.36 17.33
CA ASP A 237 -0.69 -45.09 18.39
C ASP A 237 0.28 -44.23 19.19
N ASN A 238 0.80 -43.13 18.62
CA ASN A 238 1.90 -42.36 19.21
C ASN A 238 1.88 -40.87 18.87
N LYS A 239 2.67 -40.08 19.61
CA LYS A 239 2.90 -38.65 19.39
C LYS A 239 4.35 -38.37 19.02
N TYR A 240 4.57 -37.51 18.02
CA TYR A 240 5.88 -37.14 17.52
C TYR A 240 6.08 -35.63 17.58
N TYR A 241 7.14 -35.18 18.25
CA TYR A 241 7.46 -33.78 18.46
C TYR A 241 8.65 -33.35 17.62
N TYR A 242 8.53 -32.26 16.85
CA TYR A 242 9.59 -31.69 16.02
C TYR A 242 9.78 -30.21 16.34
N LYS A 243 11.03 -29.74 16.29
CA LYS A 243 11.39 -28.34 16.54
C LYS A 243 12.44 -27.84 15.57
N VAL A 244 12.28 -26.60 15.11
CA VAL A 244 13.31 -25.87 14.36
C VAL A 244 13.40 -24.43 14.86
N THR A 245 14.63 -23.93 14.97
CA THR A 245 14.92 -22.54 15.34
C THR A 245 15.79 -21.90 14.26
N LYS A 246 15.77 -20.57 14.18
CA LYS A 246 16.64 -19.79 13.26
C LYS A 246 18.12 -20.13 13.42
N ASP A 247 18.58 -20.36 14.66
CA ASP A 247 19.98 -20.72 14.94
C ASP A 247 20.36 -22.09 14.36
N LYS A 248 19.43 -23.05 14.42
CA LYS A 248 19.62 -24.38 13.81
C LYS A 248 19.45 -24.34 12.28
N ASN A 249 18.63 -23.43 11.76
CA ASN A 249 18.31 -23.35 10.33
C ASN A 249 18.15 -21.90 9.85
N ASN A 250 19.18 -21.38 9.19
CA ASN A 250 19.23 -20.00 8.71
C ASN A 250 18.23 -19.67 7.58
N ALA A 251 17.57 -20.66 6.99
CA ALA A 251 16.49 -20.44 6.04
C ALA A 251 15.24 -19.88 6.74
N LEU A 252 15.03 -20.24 8.01
CA LEU A 252 13.98 -19.69 8.85
C LEU A 252 14.29 -18.23 9.19
N LYS A 253 13.30 -17.35 9.03
CA LYS A 253 13.46 -15.91 9.23
C LYS A 253 12.62 -15.40 10.38
N THR A 254 13.03 -14.24 10.90
CA THR A 254 12.28 -13.47 11.89
C THR A 254 11.72 -12.19 11.26
N ASN A 255 10.77 -11.56 11.94
CA ASN A 255 10.26 -10.24 11.56
C ASN A 255 11.39 -9.22 11.32
N ASP A 256 12.45 -9.28 12.14
CA ASP A 256 13.64 -8.42 12.02
C ASP A 256 14.35 -8.56 10.67
N ASP A 257 14.44 -9.77 10.13
CA ASP A 257 15.11 -9.98 8.84
C ASP A 257 14.38 -9.22 7.72
N PHE A 258 13.04 -9.22 7.75
CA PHE A 258 12.20 -8.52 6.77
C PHE A 258 12.25 -7.00 6.94
N PHE A 259 12.16 -6.48 8.18
CA PHE A 259 12.27 -5.05 8.41
C PHE A 259 13.66 -4.50 8.13
N LYS A 260 14.72 -5.27 8.44
CA LYS A 260 16.09 -4.93 8.06
C LYS A 260 16.24 -4.87 6.54
N TYR A 261 15.67 -5.83 5.81
CA TYR A 261 15.70 -5.81 4.35
C TYR A 261 15.08 -4.54 3.76
N ILE A 262 13.95 -4.06 4.30
CA ILE A 262 13.31 -2.81 3.89
C ILE A 262 14.16 -1.59 4.30
N HIS A 263 14.62 -1.53 5.55
CA HIS A 263 15.41 -0.43 6.11
C HIS A 263 16.72 -0.21 5.33
N ASP A 264 17.38 -1.29 4.93
CA ASP A 264 18.63 -1.23 4.18
C ASP A 264 18.46 -0.63 2.78
N ARG A 265 17.24 -0.60 2.24
CA ARG A 265 16.93 -0.16 0.86
C ARG A 265 16.10 1.12 0.77
N SER A 266 15.65 1.65 1.91
CA SER A 266 14.71 2.76 1.98
C SER A 266 15.24 3.93 2.79
N PHE A 267 14.79 5.13 2.43
CA PHE A 267 15.11 6.38 3.10
C PHE A 267 13.93 7.35 3.02
N GLN A 268 13.88 8.31 3.95
CA GLN A 268 13.02 9.48 3.85
C GLN A 268 13.58 10.40 2.77
N LEU A 269 12.75 10.79 1.81
CA LEU A 269 13.04 11.82 0.82
C LEU A 269 12.33 13.11 1.21
N GLU A 270 13.06 14.22 1.28
CA GLU A 270 12.53 15.54 1.61
C GLU A 270 12.70 16.51 0.43
N ILE A 271 11.60 17.17 0.06
CA ILE A 271 11.51 18.09 -1.05
C ILE A 271 11.08 19.46 -0.52
N ASN A 272 11.99 20.42 -0.61
CA ASN A 272 11.81 21.79 -0.17
C ASN A 272 11.58 22.69 -1.37
N VAL A 273 10.38 23.26 -1.50
CA VAL A 273 9.99 24.11 -2.64
C VAL A 273 9.52 25.49 -2.21
N LYS A 274 9.84 26.48 -3.04
CA LYS A 274 9.22 27.80 -3.05
C LYS A 274 8.11 27.77 -4.09
N GLN A 275 6.86 27.86 -3.65
CA GLN A 275 5.70 27.76 -4.55
C GLN A 275 4.75 28.94 -4.35
N TRP A 276 4.07 29.33 -5.42
CA TRP A 276 3.01 30.33 -5.31
C TRP A 276 1.76 29.74 -4.65
N VAL A 277 1.12 30.54 -3.80
CA VAL A 277 -0.18 30.22 -3.21
C VAL A 277 -1.11 31.41 -3.32
N ILE A 278 -2.38 31.11 -3.58
CA ILE A 278 -3.48 32.06 -3.44
C ILE A 278 -4.29 31.60 -2.23
N GLU A 279 -4.13 32.31 -1.13
CA GLU A 279 -4.89 32.07 0.10
C GLU A 279 -6.08 33.02 0.16
N ARG A 280 -7.09 32.63 0.92
CA ARG A 280 -8.23 33.50 1.18
C ARG A 280 -8.11 34.01 2.61
N ASP A 281 -8.07 35.32 2.77
CA ASP A 281 -8.15 35.93 4.09
C ASP A 281 -9.49 35.55 4.74
N GLU A 282 -9.43 34.91 5.92
CA GLU A 282 -10.61 34.35 6.57
C GLU A 282 -11.62 35.41 7.02
N LYS A 283 -11.20 36.68 7.17
CA LYS A 283 -12.05 37.78 7.65
C LYS A 283 -12.63 38.61 6.52
N THR A 284 -11.82 38.91 5.51
CA THR A 284 -12.17 39.79 4.40
C THR A 284 -12.57 39.02 3.15
N PHE A 285 -12.34 37.70 3.15
CA PHE A 285 -12.50 36.83 1.98
C PHE A 285 -11.68 37.23 0.75
N ALA A 286 -10.73 38.15 0.91
CA ALA A 286 -9.85 38.63 -0.13
C ALA A 286 -8.79 37.58 -0.48
N GLU A 287 -8.38 37.54 -1.74
CA GLU A 287 -7.31 36.67 -2.21
C GLU A 287 -5.94 37.29 -1.89
N ILE A 288 -5.15 36.59 -1.08
CA ILE A 288 -3.76 36.92 -0.76
C ILE A 288 -2.85 36.06 -1.62
N LYS A 289 -2.09 36.71 -2.51
CA LYS A 289 -1.07 36.06 -3.33
C LYS A 289 0.27 36.17 -2.61
N ARG A 290 0.95 35.04 -2.36
CA ARG A 290 2.28 35.04 -1.74
C ARG A 290 3.13 33.85 -2.18
N LEU A 291 4.43 33.94 -1.89
CA LEU A 291 5.33 32.81 -1.95
C LEU A 291 5.21 32.00 -0.65
N ASN A 292 5.05 30.69 -0.76
CA ASN A 292 5.07 29.76 0.36
C ASN A 292 6.29 28.84 0.27
N PHE A 293 6.94 28.61 1.41
CA PHE A 293 8.05 27.68 1.55
C PHE A 293 7.48 26.36 2.05
N ALA A 294 7.14 25.48 1.10
CA ALA A 294 6.56 24.19 1.41
C ALA A 294 7.65 23.13 1.58
N ASN A 295 7.41 22.20 2.49
CA ASN A 295 8.18 20.97 2.65
C ASN A 295 7.24 19.79 2.42
N ALA A 296 7.62 18.90 1.51
CA ALA A 296 7.02 17.60 1.35
C ALA A 296 8.04 16.53 1.75
N SER A 297 7.57 15.47 2.39
CA SER A 297 8.40 14.31 2.67
C SER A 297 7.62 13.02 2.49
N GLY A 298 8.33 11.97 2.13
CA GLY A 298 7.80 10.63 1.96
C GLY A 298 8.93 9.61 1.96
N THR A 299 8.58 8.35 1.74
CA THR A 299 9.55 7.26 1.63
C THR A 299 9.94 7.05 0.17
N ALA A 300 11.23 6.80 -0.07
CA ALA A 300 11.76 6.30 -1.33
C ALA A 300 12.65 5.09 -1.07
N TRP A 301 12.79 4.22 -2.06
CA TRP A 301 13.66 3.05 -1.97
C TRP A 301 14.26 2.69 -3.33
N VAL A 302 15.40 2.00 -3.30
CA VAL A 302 16.19 1.71 -4.51
C VAL A 302 15.64 0.48 -5.24
N ILE A 303 15.26 0.65 -6.51
CA ILE A 303 14.89 -0.43 -7.42
C ILE A 303 16.16 -1.12 -7.94
N ASP A 304 17.03 -0.33 -8.57
CA ASP A 304 18.25 -0.78 -9.25
C ASP A 304 19.18 0.42 -9.48
N ARG A 305 20.39 0.18 -9.98
CA ARG A 305 21.33 1.19 -10.46
C ARG A 305 21.52 1.06 -11.96
N ILE A 306 21.59 2.18 -12.66
CA ILE A 306 21.96 2.24 -14.08
C ILE A 306 23.48 2.08 -14.19
N LYS A 307 23.92 1.21 -15.10
CA LYS A 307 25.35 1.09 -15.45
C LYS A 307 25.77 2.32 -16.24
N ASN A 308 26.67 3.11 -15.67
CA ASN A 308 27.25 4.26 -16.32
C ASN A 308 28.71 4.39 -15.88
N ASP A 309 29.62 3.89 -16.71
CA ASP A 309 31.05 3.89 -16.41
C ASP A 309 31.72 5.22 -16.80
N GLU A 310 31.01 6.11 -17.50
CA GLU A 310 31.52 7.43 -17.91
C GLU A 310 31.45 8.46 -16.77
N ASP A 311 30.44 8.36 -15.89
CA ASP A 311 30.27 9.26 -14.75
C ASP A 311 31.14 8.81 -13.56
N LYS A 312 32.33 9.40 -13.44
CA LYS A 312 33.29 9.04 -12.39
C LYS A 312 32.88 9.51 -11.00
N GLU A 313 32.03 10.53 -10.90
CA GLU A 313 31.72 11.20 -9.63
C GLU A 313 30.36 10.78 -9.04
N ASN A 314 29.46 10.24 -9.85
CA ASN A 314 28.09 9.94 -9.43
C ASN A 314 27.70 8.48 -9.68
N TYR A 315 26.77 8.00 -8.87
CA TYR A 315 25.94 6.85 -9.19
C TYR A 315 24.57 7.32 -9.66
N GLU A 316 23.97 6.56 -10.58
CA GLU A 316 22.64 6.83 -11.10
C GLU A 316 21.65 5.75 -10.64
N LEU A 317 20.71 6.14 -9.79
CA LEU A 317 19.78 5.22 -9.13
C LEU A 317 18.38 5.30 -9.75
N LEU A 318 17.75 4.14 -9.87
CA LEU A 318 16.31 4.03 -10.06
C LEU A 318 15.66 3.90 -8.68
N LEU A 319 14.80 4.87 -8.33
CA LEU A 319 14.13 4.93 -7.04
C LEU A 319 12.62 4.80 -7.23
N ALA A 320 11.94 4.11 -6.32
CA ALA A 320 10.49 4.05 -6.29
C ALA A 320 9.93 4.98 -5.21
N THR A 321 8.86 5.70 -5.54
CA THR A 321 8.02 6.42 -4.59
C THR A 321 6.61 6.63 -5.17
N ASN A 322 5.69 7.24 -4.43
CA ASN A 322 4.37 7.61 -4.97
C ASN A 322 4.46 8.91 -5.81
N ILE A 323 3.55 9.09 -6.77
CA ILE A 323 3.47 10.30 -7.59
C ILE A 323 3.31 11.53 -6.69
N HIS A 324 2.44 11.46 -5.69
CA HIS A 324 2.15 12.60 -4.83
C HIS A 324 3.32 12.98 -3.89
N VAL A 325 4.29 12.08 -3.66
CA VAL A 325 5.52 12.40 -2.91
C VAL A 325 6.44 13.28 -3.77
N PHE A 326 6.59 12.97 -5.05
CA PHE A 326 7.40 13.73 -6.00
C PHE A 326 6.55 14.64 -6.92
N ASN A 327 5.46 15.20 -6.40
CA ASN A 327 4.59 16.07 -7.18
C ASN A 327 5.09 17.52 -7.15
N LEU A 328 5.70 17.95 -8.26
CA LEU A 328 6.19 19.32 -8.43
C LEU A 328 5.22 20.23 -9.19
N ARG A 329 4.01 19.76 -9.50
CA ARG A 329 3.02 20.53 -10.27
C ARG A 329 2.63 21.81 -9.56
N ASN A 330 2.36 21.75 -8.25
CA ASN A 330 1.98 22.93 -7.46
C ASN A 330 3.08 24.01 -7.41
N THR A 331 4.33 23.62 -7.69
CA THR A 331 5.48 24.53 -7.71
C THR A 331 5.66 25.18 -9.08
N PHE A 332 5.63 24.39 -10.16
CA PHE A 332 6.04 24.86 -11.50
C PHE A 332 4.91 25.07 -12.51
N ASP A 333 3.71 24.50 -12.29
CA ASP A 333 2.57 24.64 -13.20
C ASP A 333 1.82 25.95 -12.96
N LYS A 334 2.18 27.00 -13.71
CA LYS A 334 1.49 28.29 -13.63
C LYS A 334 0.03 28.23 -14.09
N SER A 335 -0.34 27.24 -14.91
CA SER A 335 -1.69 27.15 -15.45
C SER A 335 -2.77 26.92 -14.39
N ILE A 336 -2.40 26.42 -13.20
CA ILE A 336 -3.31 26.24 -12.06
C ILE A 336 -3.98 27.56 -11.65
N PHE A 337 -3.33 28.69 -11.91
CA PHE A 337 -3.78 30.00 -11.46
C PHE A 337 -4.58 30.79 -12.52
N ASN A 338 -4.97 30.17 -13.66
CA ASN A 338 -5.95 30.66 -14.65
C ASN A 338 -6.10 32.19 -14.76
N ASN A 339 -5.17 32.87 -15.45
CA ASN A 339 -5.16 34.32 -15.70
C ASN A 339 -5.13 35.23 -14.45
N LYS A 340 -5.03 34.69 -13.23
CA LYS A 340 -4.78 35.46 -11.99
C LYS A 340 -3.29 35.77 -11.76
N ILE A 341 -2.44 35.37 -12.71
CA ILE A 341 -1.01 35.68 -12.73
C ILE A 341 -0.88 37.16 -13.04
N ASP A 342 -0.42 37.94 -12.05
CA ASP A 342 -0.06 39.35 -12.26
C ASP A 342 1.48 39.52 -12.21
N ASP A 343 1.97 40.71 -12.57
CA ASP A 343 3.41 41.00 -12.62
C ASP A 343 4.16 40.72 -11.30
N LYS A 344 3.50 40.78 -10.14
CA LYS A 344 4.06 40.40 -8.83
C LYS A 344 4.55 38.96 -8.76
N TRP A 345 4.10 38.09 -9.66
CA TRP A 345 4.62 36.71 -9.73
C TRP A 345 6.03 36.67 -10.32
N LYS A 346 6.44 37.70 -11.07
CA LYS A 346 7.82 37.92 -11.50
C LYS A 346 8.72 38.37 -10.34
N GLU A 347 8.14 38.95 -9.27
CA GLU A 347 8.87 39.33 -8.05
C GLU A 347 9.26 38.12 -7.19
N PHE A 348 8.59 36.98 -7.35
CA PHE A 348 8.79 35.78 -6.54
C PHE A 348 9.11 34.55 -7.40
N PRO A 349 10.39 34.28 -7.71
CA PRO A 349 10.80 33.07 -8.42
C PRO A 349 10.47 31.81 -7.60
N VAL A 350 9.68 30.91 -8.19
CA VAL A 350 9.49 29.55 -7.68
C VAL A 350 10.74 28.70 -7.91
N GLY A 351 10.86 27.62 -7.16
CA GLY A 351 11.98 26.70 -7.29
C GLY A 351 12.18 25.88 -6.04
N PHE A 352 13.41 25.45 -5.79
CA PHE A 352 13.81 24.70 -4.61
C PHE A 352 14.52 25.59 -3.59
N TYR A 353 14.61 25.16 -2.34
CA TYR A 353 15.44 25.80 -1.32
C TYR A 353 16.09 24.78 -0.38
N ASP A 354 17.06 25.21 0.41
CA ASP A 354 17.92 24.34 1.24
C ASP A 354 17.27 23.89 2.57
N GLY A 355 16.01 24.25 2.80
CA GLY A 355 15.29 23.95 4.04
C GLY A 355 15.65 24.85 5.23
N LYS A 356 16.51 25.87 5.07
CA LYS A 356 16.96 26.74 6.18
C LYS A 356 16.34 28.13 6.12
N ASP A 357 16.47 28.80 4.98
CA ASP A 357 15.97 30.18 4.82
C ASP A 357 14.58 30.20 4.18
N THR A 358 13.57 30.35 5.02
CA THR A 358 12.15 30.41 4.62
C THR A 358 11.65 31.83 4.35
N LYS A 359 12.57 32.80 4.19
CA LYS A 359 12.25 34.20 3.87
C LYS A 359 12.95 34.69 2.61
N ASN A 360 13.94 33.97 2.12
CA ASN A 360 14.68 34.35 0.93
C ASN A 360 13.86 34.17 -0.36
N THR A 361 13.39 35.30 -0.89
CA THR A 361 12.64 35.39 -2.14
C THR A 361 13.52 35.50 -3.38
N ASN A 362 14.85 35.49 -3.25
CA ASN A 362 15.75 35.59 -4.41
C ASN A 362 15.68 34.33 -5.28
N ASP A 363 15.96 34.54 -6.56
CA ASP A 363 16.15 33.46 -7.52
C ASP A 363 17.43 32.70 -7.21
N ASN A 364 17.32 31.41 -6.95
CA ASN A 364 18.44 30.54 -6.60
C ASN A 364 18.61 29.39 -7.60
N ARG A 365 18.01 29.48 -8.79
CA ARG A 365 18.07 28.43 -9.82
C ARG A 365 19.48 28.18 -10.37
N GLN A 366 20.39 29.15 -10.19
CA GLN A 366 21.82 29.00 -10.51
C GLN A 366 22.65 28.40 -9.36
N MET A 367 22.03 28.18 -8.18
CA MET A 367 22.71 27.58 -7.03
C MET A 367 22.58 26.06 -7.05
N LYS A 368 23.57 25.36 -6.48
CA LYS A 368 23.46 23.92 -6.22
C LYS A 368 22.54 23.69 -5.02
N ILE A 369 21.30 23.31 -5.29
CA ILE A 369 20.33 22.92 -4.27
C ILE A 369 20.17 21.41 -4.31
N TYR A 370 20.05 20.79 -3.14
CA TYR A 370 19.92 19.35 -3.02
C TYR A 370 18.59 18.97 -2.38
N LEU A 371 17.97 17.89 -2.89
CA LEU A 371 16.98 17.15 -2.12
C LEU A 371 17.67 16.53 -0.91
N LYS A 372 17.05 16.64 0.26
CA LYS A 372 17.56 16.00 1.47
C LYS A 372 17.02 14.59 1.57
N ALA A 373 17.83 13.71 2.10
CA ALA A 373 17.43 12.37 2.43
C ALA A 373 17.85 12.03 3.86
N ASN A 374 17.06 11.23 4.56
CA ASN A 374 17.36 10.84 5.92
C ASN A 374 16.99 9.37 6.17
N ARG A 375 17.68 8.74 7.13
CA ARG A 375 17.49 7.35 7.50
C ARG A 375 17.97 7.15 8.94
N THR A 376 17.33 6.23 9.67
CA THR A 376 17.79 5.83 10.99
C THR A 376 19.04 4.96 10.89
N GLU A 377 19.97 5.08 11.85
CA GLU A 377 21.20 4.26 11.83
C GLU A 377 20.93 2.77 12.13
N LYS A 378 19.93 2.52 12.97
CA LYS A 378 19.49 1.19 13.38
C LYS A 378 17.97 1.11 13.38
N ILE A 379 17.48 -0.12 13.46
CA ILE A 379 16.08 -0.43 13.74
C ILE A 379 15.99 -0.99 15.16
N ASP A 380 14.95 -0.59 15.89
CA ASP A 380 14.60 -1.11 17.21
C ASP A 380 13.27 -1.86 17.07
N ASN A 381 13.30 -3.19 17.23
CA ASN A 381 12.11 -4.02 17.19
C ASN A 381 11.65 -4.31 18.61
N LYS A 382 10.42 -3.87 18.92
CA LYS A 382 9.74 -4.16 20.18
C LYS A 382 8.50 -4.97 19.86
N GLU A 383 8.50 -6.23 20.26
CA GLU A 383 7.34 -7.13 20.17
C GLU A 383 6.76 -7.27 18.73
N GLY A 384 7.62 -7.26 17.71
CA GLY A 384 7.20 -7.42 16.31
C GLY A 384 6.79 -6.12 15.61
N LEU A 385 6.97 -4.98 16.27
CA LEU A 385 6.79 -3.63 15.75
C LEU A 385 8.15 -2.93 15.74
N VAL A 386 8.55 -2.40 14.59
CA VAL A 386 9.79 -1.62 14.47
C VAL A 386 9.48 -0.13 14.53
N GLU A 387 10.12 0.59 15.45
CA GLU A 387 9.98 2.03 15.61
C GLU A 387 11.31 2.68 16.00
N THR A 388 11.76 3.66 15.23
CA THR A 388 12.98 4.40 15.57
C THR A 388 12.90 5.83 15.05
N ASP A 389 13.13 6.81 15.93
CA ASP A 389 13.14 8.23 15.57
C ASP A 389 14.26 8.55 14.57
N VAL A 390 13.93 9.38 13.57
CA VAL A 390 14.90 9.94 12.64
C VAL A 390 15.62 11.11 13.31
N ASP A 391 16.94 11.11 13.22
CA ASP A 391 17.76 12.25 13.62
C ASP A 391 17.86 13.26 12.46
N ALA A 392 17.10 14.35 12.53
CA ALA A 392 17.09 15.40 11.51
C ALA A 392 18.48 16.02 11.27
N SER A 393 19.37 16.01 12.27
CA SER A 393 20.73 16.54 12.15
C SER A 393 21.63 15.69 11.26
N LYS A 394 21.27 14.42 11.03
CA LYS A 394 21.99 13.47 10.19
C LYS A 394 21.48 13.42 8.75
N SER A 395 20.61 14.35 8.36
CA SER A 395 20.14 14.47 6.98
C SER A 395 21.32 14.66 6.00
N VAL A 396 21.23 13.97 4.86
CA VAL A 396 22.20 14.02 3.79
C VAL A 396 21.62 14.85 2.65
N ASP A 397 22.35 15.87 2.20
CA ASP A 397 22.08 16.52 0.92
C ASP A 397 22.36 15.47 -0.17
N ALA A 398 21.34 14.84 -0.75
CA ALA A 398 21.51 13.61 -1.51
C ALA A 398 21.55 13.82 -3.02
N PHE A 399 20.60 14.56 -3.59
CA PHE A 399 20.41 14.69 -5.04
C PHE A 399 20.38 16.15 -5.45
N GLU A 400 21.34 16.61 -6.27
CA GLU A 400 21.31 17.98 -6.82
C GLU A 400 20.08 18.10 -7.72
N ILE A 401 19.17 19.02 -7.42
CA ILE A 401 17.82 18.94 -7.97
C ILE A 401 17.61 19.77 -9.23
N TYR A 402 18.27 20.93 -9.37
CA TYR A 402 17.98 21.82 -10.49
C TYR A 402 18.40 21.22 -11.83
N SER A 403 19.48 20.42 -11.87
CA SER A 403 19.90 19.73 -13.10
C SER A 403 19.07 18.50 -13.44
N GLN A 404 18.18 18.03 -12.55
CA GLN A 404 17.57 16.71 -12.67
C GLN A 404 16.04 16.69 -12.63
N TYR A 405 15.38 17.66 -11.98
CA TYR A 405 13.97 17.53 -11.59
C TYR A 405 12.99 17.29 -12.74
N LEU A 406 13.21 17.87 -13.93
CA LEU A 406 12.34 17.68 -15.11
C LEU A 406 12.44 16.26 -15.69
N THR A 407 13.61 15.63 -15.57
CA THR A 407 13.89 14.29 -16.11
C THR A 407 13.90 13.21 -15.03
N ALA A 408 13.81 13.60 -13.76
CA ALA A 408 13.81 12.67 -12.64
C ALA A 408 12.63 11.69 -12.71
N PRO A 409 11.38 12.12 -12.98
CA PRO A 409 10.30 11.18 -13.26
C PRO A 409 10.57 10.37 -14.53
N TYR A 410 11.02 9.13 -14.36
CA TYR A 410 11.49 8.29 -15.45
C TYR A 410 10.38 7.39 -15.98
N TYR A 411 9.68 6.67 -15.11
CA TYR A 411 8.60 5.77 -15.50
C TYR A 411 7.37 5.97 -14.63
N ILE A 412 6.21 6.08 -15.29
CA ILE A 412 4.89 6.15 -14.69
C ILE A 412 4.02 5.11 -15.42
N PRO A 413 3.41 4.14 -14.72
CA PRO A 413 2.60 3.11 -15.36
C PRO A 413 1.33 3.73 -15.92
N ARG A 414 1.05 3.44 -17.19
CA ARG A 414 -0.09 4.01 -17.91
C ARG A 414 -0.77 2.97 -18.79
N TYR A 415 -2.08 2.86 -18.66
CA TYR A 415 -2.92 1.89 -19.32
C TYR A 415 -4.23 2.52 -19.79
N ASN A 416 -4.84 1.93 -20.81
CA ASN A 416 -6.19 2.27 -21.20
C ASN A 416 -7.19 1.44 -20.40
N THR A 417 -8.17 2.11 -19.79
CA THR A 417 -9.29 1.51 -19.09
C THR A 417 -10.61 2.12 -19.56
N SER A 418 -11.67 1.32 -19.47
CA SER A 418 -13.03 1.73 -19.78
C SER A 418 -14.02 1.08 -18.82
N ASN A 419 -15.27 1.53 -18.87
CA ASN A 419 -16.38 1.01 -18.08
C ASN A 419 -16.21 1.23 -16.57
N PHE A 420 -15.62 2.35 -16.13
CA PHE A 420 -15.62 2.76 -14.73
C PHE A 420 -16.58 3.93 -14.51
N TYR A 421 -17.01 4.15 -13.28
CA TYR A 421 -17.94 5.21 -12.91
C TYR A 421 -17.21 6.36 -12.21
N PHE A 422 -17.55 7.61 -12.53
CA PHE A 422 -17.04 8.80 -11.85
C PHE A 422 -18.17 9.47 -11.06
N LYS A 423 -18.02 9.53 -9.74
CA LYS A 423 -19.10 9.91 -8.81
C LYS A 423 -19.54 11.37 -8.91
N ASN A 424 -18.63 12.27 -9.32
CA ASN A 424 -18.89 13.71 -9.34
C ASN A 424 -19.05 14.24 -10.77
N SER A 425 -20.25 14.14 -11.34
CA SER A 425 -20.52 14.58 -12.72
C SER A 425 -20.03 16.01 -13.01
N ASN A 426 -20.16 16.94 -12.06
CA ASN A 426 -19.73 18.34 -12.22
C ASN A 426 -18.21 18.50 -12.39
N LYS A 427 -17.41 17.55 -11.93
CA LYS A 427 -15.95 17.55 -12.09
C LYS A 427 -15.47 16.62 -13.21
N MET A 428 -16.38 15.92 -13.89
CA MET A 428 -16.01 14.88 -14.86
C MET A 428 -15.22 15.45 -16.04
N SER A 429 -15.70 16.56 -16.60
CA SER A 429 -15.07 17.26 -17.74
C SER A 429 -13.65 17.76 -17.47
N LYS A 430 -13.23 17.83 -16.19
CA LYS A 430 -11.85 18.17 -15.81
C LYS A 430 -10.87 17.03 -16.11
N TYR A 431 -11.34 15.79 -16.07
CA TYR A 431 -10.50 14.60 -16.07
C TYR A 431 -10.81 13.62 -17.20
N LEU A 432 -12.01 13.68 -17.77
CA LEU A 432 -12.55 12.67 -18.68
C LEU A 432 -13.35 13.34 -19.81
N VAL A 433 -13.44 12.68 -20.96
CA VAL A 433 -14.39 13.06 -22.02
C VAL A 433 -15.79 12.68 -21.54
N ASP A 434 -16.75 13.59 -21.65
CA ASP A 434 -18.15 13.28 -21.35
C ASP A 434 -18.73 12.37 -22.44
N ASP A 435 -18.82 11.07 -22.16
CA ASP A 435 -19.26 10.06 -23.13
C ASP A 435 -20.37 9.12 -22.60
N GLY A 436 -21.00 9.47 -21.48
CA GLY A 436 -22.16 8.75 -20.94
C GLY A 436 -21.97 8.31 -19.49
N TYR A 437 -22.74 7.27 -19.10
CA TYR A 437 -22.81 6.79 -17.71
C TYR A 437 -21.49 6.16 -17.21
N PHE A 438 -20.78 5.46 -18.08
CA PHE A 438 -19.47 4.90 -17.79
C PHE A 438 -18.41 5.61 -18.60
N SER A 439 -17.27 5.85 -17.97
CA SER A 439 -16.15 6.59 -18.56
C SER A 439 -15.04 5.68 -19.06
N LYS A 440 -14.13 6.28 -19.82
CA LYS A 440 -12.87 5.69 -20.27
C LYS A 440 -11.71 6.68 -20.13
N THR A 441 -10.49 6.15 -19.99
CA THR A 441 -9.27 6.97 -19.98
C THR A 441 -8.08 6.19 -20.51
N ASN A 442 -7.19 6.89 -21.22
CA ASN A 442 -5.88 6.37 -21.62
C ASN A 442 -4.80 6.60 -20.55
N ASN A 443 -5.16 7.28 -19.44
CA ASN A 443 -4.24 7.67 -18.38
C ASN A 443 -4.56 6.93 -17.07
N SER A 444 -5.03 5.69 -17.15
CA SER A 444 -5.19 4.84 -15.98
C SER A 444 -3.84 4.34 -15.51
N GLY A 445 -3.64 4.21 -14.21
CA GLY A 445 -2.37 3.76 -13.66
C GLY A 445 -2.45 3.52 -12.16
N ALA A 446 -1.31 3.74 -11.53
CA ALA A 446 -1.10 3.63 -10.09
C ALA A 446 -0.50 4.95 -9.58
N ASP A 447 -0.73 5.26 -8.31
CA ASP A 447 0.05 6.25 -7.59
C ASP A 447 1.49 5.77 -7.35
N PHE A 448 2.27 5.65 -8.42
CA PHE A 448 3.63 5.13 -8.43
C PHE A 448 4.46 5.85 -9.49
N VAL A 449 5.68 6.20 -9.13
CA VAL A 449 6.68 6.75 -10.05
C VAL A 449 8.04 6.11 -9.78
N THR A 450 8.73 5.75 -10.84
CA THR A 450 10.18 5.50 -10.80
C THR A 450 10.91 6.80 -11.09
N LEU A 451 11.76 7.23 -10.15
CA LEU A 451 12.67 8.35 -10.33
C LEU A 451 14.03 7.85 -10.80
N ARG A 452 14.66 8.58 -11.72
CA ARG A 452 16.05 8.40 -12.14
C ARG A 452 16.84 9.59 -11.61
N LEU A 453 17.65 9.37 -10.57
CA LEU A 453 18.38 10.42 -9.87
C LEU A 453 19.86 10.06 -9.69
N LYS A 454 20.72 11.05 -9.85
CA LYS A 454 22.16 10.96 -9.63
C LYS A 454 22.53 11.43 -8.23
N ILE A 455 23.40 10.66 -7.58
CA ILE A 455 23.96 10.92 -6.26
C ILE A 455 25.48 10.82 -6.31
N GLU A 456 26.18 11.80 -5.72
CA GLU A 456 27.65 11.75 -5.61
C GLU A 456 28.07 10.53 -4.77
N LYS A 457 29.14 9.84 -5.17
CA LYS A 457 29.55 8.56 -4.56
C LYS A 457 29.75 8.65 -3.03
N GLU A 458 30.33 9.74 -2.55
CA GLU A 458 30.55 9.99 -1.11
C GLU A 458 29.24 10.21 -0.32
N ARG A 459 28.19 10.74 -0.97
CA ARG A 459 26.87 10.93 -0.35
C ARG A 459 26.11 9.62 -0.25
N LEU A 460 26.26 8.74 -1.24
CA LEU A 460 25.67 7.40 -1.20
C LEU A 460 26.11 6.63 0.04
N LYS A 461 27.41 6.67 0.37
CA LYS A 461 27.96 5.96 1.53
C LYS A 461 27.29 6.37 2.85
N LYS A 462 26.90 7.64 2.98
CA LYS A 462 26.20 8.17 4.16
C LYS A 462 24.72 7.75 4.18
N LEU A 463 24.07 7.73 3.02
CA LEU A 463 22.64 7.44 2.92
C LEU A 463 22.32 5.93 2.92
N LEU A 464 23.07 5.14 2.15
CA LEU A 464 22.87 3.71 1.90
C LEU A 464 24.19 2.94 2.11
N PRO A 465 24.66 2.82 3.37
CA PRO A 465 25.96 2.19 3.66
C PRO A 465 26.03 0.73 3.19
N SER A 466 24.94 -0.05 3.32
CA SER A 466 24.92 -1.46 2.89
C SER A 466 25.07 -1.62 1.37
N LEU A 467 24.55 -0.69 0.57
CA LEU A 467 24.78 -0.68 -0.88
C LEU A 467 26.23 -0.29 -1.19
N ALA A 468 26.75 0.72 -0.50
CA ALA A 468 28.12 1.19 -0.70
C ALA A 468 29.18 0.11 -0.42
N GLU A 469 28.88 -0.85 0.46
CA GLU A 469 29.77 -2.00 0.74
C GLU A 469 29.88 -3.00 -0.42
N VAL A 470 28.84 -3.12 -1.24
CA VAL A 470 28.75 -4.15 -2.31
C VAL A 470 28.83 -3.57 -3.73
N ILE A 471 28.74 -2.25 -3.88
CA ILE A 471 28.74 -1.59 -5.19
C ILE A 471 30.01 -1.91 -6.02
N GLY A 472 29.83 -2.23 -7.29
CA GLY A 472 30.90 -2.65 -8.21
C GLY A 472 31.36 -4.10 -8.03
N LYS A 473 30.83 -4.85 -7.06
CA LYS A 473 31.16 -6.26 -6.82
C LYS A 473 30.11 -7.19 -7.42
N LYS A 474 30.42 -8.49 -7.51
CA LYS A 474 29.50 -9.49 -8.10
C LYS A 474 28.22 -9.65 -7.28
N GLU A 475 28.29 -9.39 -5.98
CA GLU A 475 27.22 -9.52 -5.01
C GLU A 475 26.23 -8.33 -5.07
N GLU A 476 26.56 -7.24 -5.77
CA GLU A 476 25.71 -6.06 -5.88
C GLU A 476 24.30 -6.39 -6.40
N LYS A 477 24.23 -7.30 -7.38
CA LYS A 477 22.95 -7.75 -7.97
C LYS A 477 21.97 -8.31 -6.93
N ASP A 478 22.49 -8.95 -5.88
CA ASP A 478 21.71 -9.62 -4.84
C ASP A 478 21.23 -8.63 -3.76
N TRP A 479 21.81 -7.41 -3.74
CA TRP A 479 21.32 -6.32 -2.90
C TRP A 479 20.04 -5.72 -3.48
N TYR A 480 19.90 -5.65 -4.80
CA TYR A 480 18.71 -5.10 -5.43
C TYR A 480 17.46 -5.95 -5.21
N ILE A 481 16.32 -5.30 -5.35
CA ILE A 481 15.04 -5.90 -4.99
C ILE A 481 14.61 -6.98 -5.98
N LYS A 482 13.89 -7.97 -5.45
CA LYS A 482 13.15 -8.95 -6.23
C LYS A 482 11.69 -8.51 -6.32
N PHE A 483 11.07 -8.73 -7.46
CA PHE A 483 9.66 -8.43 -7.67
C PHE A 483 8.86 -9.72 -7.77
N ASN A 484 7.70 -9.76 -7.13
CA ASN A 484 6.79 -10.89 -7.30
C ASN A 484 6.24 -10.84 -8.74
N LYS A 485 6.26 -11.96 -9.46
CA LYS A 485 5.77 -12.06 -10.85
C LYS A 485 4.38 -12.69 -10.97
N ASN A 486 3.89 -13.26 -9.88
CA ASN A 486 2.62 -13.99 -9.80
C ASN A 486 1.49 -13.07 -9.33
N LYS A 487 0.25 -13.54 -9.50
CA LYS A 487 -0.90 -12.89 -8.86
C LYS A 487 -0.74 -12.99 -7.35
N PHE A 488 -0.93 -11.86 -6.67
CA PHE A 488 -0.82 -11.80 -5.22
C PHE A 488 -2.05 -12.42 -4.55
N SER A 489 -1.85 -13.03 -3.38
CA SER A 489 -2.94 -13.47 -2.50
C SER A 489 -2.71 -12.92 -1.09
N PRO A 490 -3.75 -12.38 -0.43
CA PRO A 490 -3.64 -11.94 0.97
C PRO A 490 -3.26 -13.07 1.96
N LEU A 491 -3.33 -14.34 1.53
CA LEU A 491 -2.86 -15.46 2.35
C LEU A 491 -1.34 -15.43 2.59
N GLN A 492 -0.56 -14.71 1.78
CA GLN A 492 0.88 -14.58 2.00
C GLN A 492 1.16 -13.44 2.96
N THR A 493 1.95 -13.64 4.01
CA THR A 493 2.26 -12.60 5.01
C THR A 493 2.95 -11.40 4.36
N GLN A 494 2.60 -10.18 4.77
CA GLN A 494 3.17 -8.95 4.23
C GLN A 494 3.94 -8.17 5.29
N PHE A 495 5.05 -7.55 4.89
CA PHE A 495 5.80 -6.60 5.69
C PHE A 495 5.88 -5.29 4.94
N TYR A 496 5.62 -4.19 5.64
CA TYR A 496 5.79 -2.87 5.06
C TYR A 496 6.37 -1.91 6.08
N ALA A 497 7.30 -1.08 5.61
CA ALA A 497 7.98 -0.12 6.45
C ALA A 497 8.45 1.08 5.62
N GLY A 498 8.63 2.20 6.31
CA GLY A 498 9.11 3.44 5.74
C GLY A 498 9.23 4.52 6.80
N TYR A 499 9.11 5.77 6.36
CA TYR A 499 9.41 6.95 7.17
C TYR A 499 8.18 7.86 7.39
N PRO A 500 7.13 7.37 8.09
CA PRO A 500 6.00 8.22 8.45
C PRO A 500 6.38 9.27 9.51
N LYS A 501 5.53 10.28 9.61
CA LYS A 501 5.48 11.13 10.80
C LYS A 501 5.24 10.28 12.05
N HIS A 502 5.73 10.79 13.16
CA HIS A 502 5.53 10.16 14.45
C HIS A 502 4.04 10.02 14.75
N TRP A 503 3.64 8.83 15.23
CA TRP A 503 2.23 8.50 15.46
C TRP A 503 1.62 9.35 16.59
N ASN A 504 2.43 9.70 17.58
CA ASN A 504 2.04 10.64 18.64
C ASN A 504 2.11 12.08 18.08
N PRO A 505 0.97 12.80 17.99
CA PRO A 505 0.89 14.10 17.35
C PRO A 505 1.66 15.22 18.06
N PHE A 506 2.06 14.99 19.32
CA PHE A 506 2.87 15.94 20.09
C PHE A 506 4.36 15.89 19.70
N TYR A 507 4.79 14.84 19.00
CA TYR A 507 6.15 14.71 18.48
C TYR A 507 6.19 15.11 17.00
N ARG A 508 6.84 16.23 16.70
CA ARG A 508 7.01 16.74 15.33
C ARG A 508 8.23 16.14 14.64
N ARG A 509 8.38 14.82 14.70
CA ARG A 509 9.51 14.08 14.11
C ARG A 509 9.03 13.04 13.12
N THR A 510 9.93 12.62 12.24
CA THR A 510 9.77 11.44 11.40
C THR A 510 10.36 10.25 12.15
N GLN A 511 9.84 9.06 11.91
CA GLN A 511 10.37 7.80 12.46
C GLN A 511 10.44 6.76 11.34
N PHE A 512 11.40 5.85 11.41
CA PHE A 512 11.28 4.59 10.68
C PHE A 512 10.27 3.70 11.42
N ARG A 513 9.20 3.30 10.75
CA ARG A 513 8.17 2.42 11.33
C ARG A 513 7.83 1.28 10.38
N GLY A 514 7.75 0.07 10.93
CA GLY A 514 7.43 -1.15 10.18
C GLY A 514 6.29 -1.94 10.80
N LEU A 515 5.40 -2.49 9.96
CA LEU A 515 4.27 -3.32 10.35
C LEU A 515 4.26 -4.65 9.60
N LYS A 516 3.83 -5.69 10.30
CA LYS A 516 3.53 -7.01 9.75
C LYS A 516 2.01 -7.14 9.60
N SER A 517 1.56 -7.65 8.46
CA SER A 517 0.15 -7.94 8.18
C SER A 517 -0.03 -9.41 7.80
N GLU A 518 -1.04 -10.04 8.39
CA GLU A 518 -1.45 -11.42 8.10
C GLU A 518 -2.89 -11.42 7.58
N GLY A 519 -3.04 -11.57 6.26
CA GLY A 519 -4.34 -11.48 5.61
C GLY A 519 -4.59 -10.14 4.91
N GLY A 520 -5.86 -9.85 4.66
CA GLY A 520 -6.31 -8.61 4.00
C GLY A 520 -7.40 -8.87 2.96
N ILE A 521 -7.66 -7.88 2.12
CA ILE A 521 -8.59 -8.01 0.99
C ILE A 521 -8.11 -7.17 -0.19
N VAL A 522 -8.17 -7.72 -1.40
CA VAL A 522 -7.74 -7.01 -2.61
C VAL A 522 -8.93 -6.45 -3.38
N SER A 523 -8.91 -5.14 -3.59
CA SER A 523 -9.68 -4.51 -4.66
C SER A 523 -8.96 -4.79 -5.98
N SER A 524 -9.58 -5.58 -6.88
CA SER A 524 -8.93 -6.00 -8.12
C SER A 524 -8.66 -4.83 -9.07
N GLN A 525 -9.50 -3.80 -9.03
CA GLN A 525 -9.36 -2.54 -9.74
C GLN A 525 -10.34 -1.55 -9.13
N ARG A 526 -9.94 -0.28 -8.98
CA ARG A 526 -10.88 0.75 -8.56
C ARG A 526 -11.82 1.11 -9.71
N LYS A 527 -13.09 0.72 -9.58
CA LYS A 527 -14.13 0.91 -10.62
C LYS A 527 -15.03 2.11 -10.39
N ILE A 528 -15.05 2.64 -9.18
CA ILE A 528 -15.73 3.89 -8.83
C ILE A 528 -14.67 4.92 -8.43
N LEU A 529 -14.60 6.01 -9.17
CA LEU A 529 -13.63 7.09 -9.02
C LEU A 529 -14.27 8.39 -8.51
N GLU A 530 -13.43 9.14 -7.81
CA GLU A 530 -13.63 10.48 -7.28
C GLU A 530 -12.38 11.29 -7.62
N ASP A 531 -12.45 12.62 -7.50
CA ASP A 531 -11.35 13.52 -7.89
C ASP A 531 -10.06 13.26 -7.11
N ILE A 532 -10.16 12.76 -5.87
CA ILE A 532 -9.01 12.40 -5.02
C ILE A 532 -8.12 11.30 -5.60
N TYR A 533 -8.63 10.48 -6.53
CA TYR A 533 -7.88 9.38 -7.15
C TYR A 533 -7.15 9.81 -8.43
N PHE A 534 -7.20 11.10 -8.79
CA PHE A 534 -6.39 11.65 -9.87
C PHE A 534 -5.10 12.21 -9.31
N ARG A 535 -3.96 11.68 -9.79
CA ARG A 535 -2.62 12.03 -9.35
C ARG A 535 -1.89 12.80 -10.45
N ASP A 536 -1.39 13.97 -10.09
CA ASP A 536 -0.64 14.81 -11.02
C ASP A 536 0.86 14.66 -10.82
N ILE A 537 1.59 14.66 -11.92
CA ILE A 537 3.05 14.74 -11.94
C ILE A 537 3.52 15.80 -12.93
N TRP A 538 4.62 16.48 -12.61
CA TRP A 538 5.28 17.45 -13.47
C TRP A 538 6.44 16.76 -14.21
N LEU A 539 6.44 16.84 -15.54
CA LEU A 539 7.38 16.15 -16.41
C LEU A 539 8.06 17.15 -17.35
N LYS A 540 9.23 16.80 -17.87
CA LYS A 540 9.81 17.48 -19.04
C LYS A 540 8.81 17.49 -20.19
N TYR A 541 8.69 18.64 -20.86
CA TYR A 541 7.83 18.79 -22.02
C TYR A 541 8.26 17.86 -23.15
N ASP A 542 7.27 17.20 -23.74
CA ASP A 542 7.37 16.42 -24.96
C ASP A 542 6.11 16.69 -25.78
N LYS A 543 6.27 17.15 -27.02
CA LYS A 543 5.15 17.61 -27.84
C LYS A 543 4.10 16.53 -28.07
N LEU A 544 4.53 15.31 -28.41
CA LEU A 544 3.63 14.19 -28.74
C LEU A 544 2.88 13.75 -27.49
N LYS A 545 3.61 13.56 -26.38
CA LYS A 545 3.03 13.20 -25.09
C LYS A 545 2.10 14.28 -24.56
N ASN A 546 2.42 15.56 -24.74
CA ASN A 546 1.56 16.65 -24.31
C ASN A 546 0.21 16.64 -25.04
N MET A 547 0.25 16.50 -26.38
CA MET A 547 -0.98 16.41 -27.20
C MET A 547 -1.82 15.19 -26.81
N GLU A 548 -1.19 14.08 -26.45
CA GLU A 548 -1.88 12.88 -26.00
C GLU A 548 -2.47 13.05 -24.59
N TYR A 549 -1.64 13.42 -23.61
CA TYR A 549 -1.97 13.38 -22.18
C TYR A 549 -2.86 14.53 -21.74
N ASN A 550 -2.71 15.70 -22.39
CA ASN A 550 -3.49 16.91 -22.13
C ASN A 550 -4.46 17.22 -23.30
N SER A 551 -4.90 16.18 -24.00
CA SER A 551 -5.86 16.27 -25.13
C SER A 551 -7.22 16.87 -24.73
N LEU A 552 -7.70 16.57 -23.52
CA LEU A 552 -8.97 17.06 -23.00
C LEU A 552 -9.03 18.58 -23.02
N ASN A 553 -10.12 19.14 -23.55
CA ASN A 553 -10.36 20.59 -23.62
C ASN A 553 -9.19 21.41 -24.18
N LYS A 554 -8.36 20.80 -25.04
CA LYS A 554 -7.13 21.42 -25.58
C LYS A 554 -6.16 21.94 -24.50
N GLU A 555 -6.14 21.30 -23.32
CA GLU A 555 -5.26 21.66 -22.22
C GLU A 555 -3.77 21.64 -22.61
N TRP A 556 -3.40 20.87 -23.64
CA TRP A 556 -2.05 20.81 -24.20
C TRP A 556 -1.53 22.18 -24.68
N GLU A 557 -2.41 23.09 -25.15
CA GLU A 557 -2.03 24.44 -25.61
C GLU A 557 -1.37 25.25 -24.48
N LYS A 558 -1.74 24.99 -23.22
CA LYS A 558 -1.21 25.69 -22.04
C LYS A 558 0.28 25.44 -21.80
N TYR A 559 0.81 24.35 -22.35
CA TYR A 559 2.18 23.90 -22.11
C TYR A 559 3.06 24.03 -23.35
N GLU A 560 2.60 24.62 -24.46
CA GLU A 560 3.42 24.77 -25.67
C GLU A 560 4.61 25.70 -25.47
N LYS A 561 4.50 26.65 -24.54
CA LYS A 561 5.57 27.57 -24.15
C LYS A 561 6.02 27.26 -22.73
N PRO A 562 7.32 27.37 -22.43
CA PRO A 562 7.81 27.22 -21.07
C PRO A 562 7.28 28.34 -20.16
N PHE A 563 6.97 28.01 -18.92
CA PHE A 563 6.58 29.01 -17.89
C PHE A 563 7.78 29.75 -17.30
N ILE A 564 8.97 29.18 -17.46
CA ILE A 564 10.25 29.62 -16.91
C ILE A 564 11.30 29.40 -18.00
N ASP A 565 12.15 30.40 -18.26
CA ASP A 565 13.16 30.32 -19.30
C ASP A 565 14.08 29.10 -19.11
N ASN A 566 14.30 28.35 -20.21
CA ASN A 566 15.07 27.10 -20.26
C ASN A 566 14.53 25.92 -19.43
N GLU A 567 13.35 26.06 -18.80
CA GLU A 567 12.70 25.04 -17.99
C GLU A 567 11.31 24.73 -18.56
N HIS A 568 11.26 23.78 -19.49
CA HIS A 568 10.02 23.43 -20.19
C HIS A 568 9.41 22.14 -19.62
N GLY A 569 8.32 22.29 -18.88
CA GLY A 569 7.57 21.17 -18.33
C GLY A 569 6.09 21.16 -18.71
N MET A 570 5.44 20.03 -18.44
CA MET A 570 4.02 19.79 -18.65
C MET A 570 3.47 18.90 -17.53
N LYS A 571 2.15 18.95 -17.30
CA LYS A 571 1.50 18.00 -16.40
C LYS A 571 1.21 16.66 -17.10
N LEU A 572 1.19 15.59 -16.31
CA LEU A 572 0.49 14.35 -16.61
C LEU A 572 -0.42 14.03 -15.42
N THR A 573 -1.69 13.75 -15.69
CA THR A 573 -2.68 13.33 -14.70
C THR A 573 -3.00 11.85 -14.88
N ILE A 574 -2.80 11.04 -13.84
CA ILE A 574 -3.06 9.60 -13.80
C ILE A 574 -4.30 9.31 -12.95
N ALA A 575 -5.21 8.47 -13.43
CA ALA A 575 -6.28 7.89 -12.62
C ALA A 575 -5.76 6.65 -11.88
N ASP A 576 -5.70 6.72 -10.54
CA ASP A 576 -5.26 5.63 -9.68
C ASP A 576 -6.34 4.53 -9.59
N GLN A 577 -6.22 3.54 -10.48
CA GLN A 577 -7.18 2.45 -10.63
C GLN A 577 -6.61 1.08 -10.35
N PHE A 578 -5.31 1.00 -10.07
CA PHE A 578 -4.60 -0.26 -9.93
C PHE A 578 -5.08 -1.09 -8.73
N SER A 579 -4.78 -2.39 -8.74
CA SER A 579 -5.20 -3.28 -7.67
C SER A 579 -4.64 -2.83 -6.33
N THR A 580 -5.50 -2.74 -5.32
CA THR A 580 -5.15 -2.24 -3.99
C THR A 580 -5.41 -3.34 -2.96
N LEU A 581 -4.38 -3.77 -2.25
CA LEU A 581 -4.50 -4.59 -1.06
C LEU A 581 -4.79 -3.68 0.14
N TYR A 582 -5.87 -3.98 0.85
CA TYR A 582 -6.13 -3.45 2.18
C TYR A 582 -5.65 -4.49 3.18
N THR A 583 -4.61 -4.15 3.94
CA THR A 583 -3.92 -5.07 4.85
C THR A 583 -4.77 -5.45 6.07
N ASN A 584 -4.35 -6.45 6.84
CA ASN A 584 -4.97 -6.82 8.10
C ASN A 584 -3.94 -6.71 9.23
N ILE A 585 -3.91 -5.55 9.89
CA ILE A 585 -3.01 -5.31 11.03
C ILE A 585 -3.66 -5.72 12.35
N PRO A 586 -2.86 -6.20 13.32
CA PRO A 586 -3.35 -6.49 14.66
C PRO A 586 -4.03 -5.26 15.31
N PHE A 587 -5.20 -5.47 15.90
CA PHE A 587 -5.96 -4.41 16.53
C PHE A 587 -5.17 -3.77 17.68
N GLY A 588 -5.08 -2.44 17.65
CA GLY A 588 -4.29 -1.65 18.59
C GLY A 588 -2.91 -1.24 18.09
N GLN A 589 -2.41 -1.84 17.00
CA GLN A 589 -1.27 -1.29 16.28
C GLN A 589 -1.68 -0.08 15.45
N ILE A 590 -0.80 0.92 15.39
CA ILE A 590 -1.05 2.13 14.61
C ILE A 590 -0.57 1.92 13.18
N ALA A 591 -1.49 2.03 12.20
CA ALA A 591 -1.17 2.04 10.78
C ALA A 591 -0.12 3.12 10.46
N LEU A 592 0.65 2.93 9.39
CA LEU A 592 1.61 3.97 9.01
C LEU A 592 0.83 5.23 8.60
N LYS A 593 1.10 6.34 9.30
CA LYS A 593 0.41 7.64 9.19
C LYS A 593 0.97 8.48 8.02
N GLN A 594 0.58 9.75 7.96
CA GLN A 594 1.12 10.74 7.00
C GLN A 594 2.65 10.65 6.87
N GLY A 595 3.17 10.68 5.64
CA GLY A 595 4.60 10.51 5.33
C GLY A 595 5.01 9.06 5.05
N ALA A 596 4.14 8.08 5.36
CA ALA A 596 4.34 6.68 4.98
C ALA A 596 4.25 6.44 3.47
N SER A 597 3.69 7.37 2.72
CA SER A 597 3.60 7.30 1.26
C SER A 597 4.96 6.95 0.65
N GLY A 598 4.95 5.94 -0.20
CA GLY A 598 6.13 5.42 -0.86
C GLY A 598 6.81 4.29 -0.11
N SER A 599 6.28 3.89 1.06
CA SER A 599 6.81 2.76 1.84
C SER A 599 6.86 1.50 1.00
N MET A 600 7.95 0.76 1.17
CA MET A 600 8.17 -0.51 0.49
C MET A 600 7.30 -1.58 1.12
N VAL A 601 6.67 -2.43 0.30
CA VAL A 601 5.88 -3.57 0.76
C VAL A 601 6.42 -4.85 0.14
N ILE A 602 6.80 -5.79 1.00
CA ILE A 602 7.30 -7.11 0.61
C ILE A 602 6.42 -8.22 1.16
N ASP A 603 6.46 -9.37 0.50
CA ASP A 603 5.94 -10.61 1.05
C ASP A 603 6.98 -11.32 1.94
N SER A 604 6.53 -12.33 2.68
CA SER A 604 7.36 -13.23 3.51
C SER A 604 8.36 -14.08 2.72
N SER A 605 8.52 -13.85 1.42
CA SER A 605 9.53 -14.43 0.55
C SER A 605 10.53 -13.39 0.03
N PHE A 606 10.56 -12.19 0.62
CA PHE A 606 11.40 -11.02 0.24
C PHE A 606 11.13 -10.46 -1.16
N ASN A 607 9.98 -10.74 -1.77
CA ASN A 607 9.60 -10.11 -3.02
C ASN A 607 8.82 -8.84 -2.75
N VAL A 608 9.16 -7.76 -3.45
CA VAL A 608 8.35 -6.55 -3.50
C VAL A 608 7.04 -6.88 -4.21
N ILE A 609 5.94 -6.63 -3.52
CA ILE A 609 4.58 -6.84 -4.02
C ILE A 609 3.88 -5.54 -4.39
N GLY A 610 4.34 -4.41 -3.85
CA GLY A 610 3.68 -3.13 -4.05
C GLY A 610 4.29 -1.97 -3.27
N ILE A 611 3.55 -0.86 -3.26
CA ILE A 611 3.91 0.38 -2.59
C ILE A 611 2.74 0.91 -1.76
N LEU A 612 3.01 1.38 -0.55
CA LEU A 612 1.97 1.96 0.31
C LEU A 612 1.50 3.30 -0.28
N ASN A 613 0.18 3.50 -0.35
CA ASN A 613 -0.44 4.70 -0.94
C ASN A 613 -1.31 5.45 0.07
N THR A 614 -2.12 4.74 0.86
CA THR A 614 -3.10 5.39 1.75
C THR A 614 -3.17 4.71 3.11
N GLU A 615 -3.60 5.49 4.10
CA GLU A 615 -4.17 4.99 5.35
C GLU A 615 -5.69 4.89 5.21
N VAL A 616 -6.32 3.93 5.88
CA VAL A 616 -7.78 3.80 5.98
C VAL A 616 -8.13 3.54 7.44
N GLU A 617 -9.05 4.31 8.00
CA GLU A 617 -9.51 4.17 9.39
C GLU A 617 -11.03 3.95 9.42
N ASP A 618 -11.50 3.10 10.31
CA ASP A 618 -12.93 2.91 10.57
C ASP A 618 -13.58 4.17 11.18
N VAL A 619 -14.91 4.28 11.03
CA VAL A 619 -15.68 5.47 11.44
C VAL A 619 -15.60 5.80 12.94
N PRO A 620 -15.84 7.06 13.35
CA PRO A 620 -15.84 7.55 14.75
C PRO A 620 -16.72 6.82 15.79
N ASN A 621 -17.50 5.82 15.42
CA ASN A 621 -18.30 5.00 16.34
C ASN A 621 -17.88 3.51 16.36
N SER A 622 -16.83 3.15 15.63
CA SER A 622 -16.25 1.81 15.67
C SER A 622 -15.54 1.52 17.00
N LYS A 623 -15.22 0.24 17.24
CA LYS A 623 -14.41 -0.20 18.37
C LYS A 623 -13.06 0.53 18.36
N TYR A 624 -12.65 1.06 19.51
CA TYR A 624 -11.36 1.73 19.67
C TYR A 624 -10.67 1.31 20.98
N ILE A 625 -9.36 1.53 21.04
CA ILE A 625 -8.57 1.49 22.28
C ILE A 625 -8.04 2.89 22.59
N SER A 626 -7.73 3.17 23.86
CA SER A 626 -7.12 4.43 24.27
C SER A 626 -5.65 4.23 24.59
N ILE A 627 -4.77 4.88 23.83
CA ILE A 627 -3.32 4.87 24.09
C ILE A 627 -2.97 6.09 24.97
N PRO A 628 -2.38 5.92 26.16
CA PRO A 628 -1.95 7.04 26.99
C PRO A 628 -0.79 7.79 26.33
N LEU A 629 -0.84 9.13 26.34
CA LEU A 629 0.17 9.99 25.71
C LEU A 629 1.08 10.66 26.74
N PHE A 630 0.49 11.45 27.65
CA PHE A 630 1.18 12.09 28.78
C PHE A 630 0.17 12.46 29.87
N GLN A 631 0.67 12.69 31.08
CA GLN A 631 -0.12 13.18 32.20
C GLN A 631 0.20 14.65 32.46
N TYR A 632 -0.82 15.48 32.64
CA TYR A 632 -0.67 16.89 33.01
C TYR A 632 -1.78 17.29 33.96
N GLN A 633 -1.41 17.86 35.13
CA GLN A 633 -2.36 18.26 36.18
C GLN A 633 -3.39 17.16 36.51
N ASP A 634 -2.89 15.96 36.80
CA ASP A 634 -3.69 14.76 37.12
C ASP A 634 -4.66 14.29 36.03
N GLN A 635 -4.57 14.83 34.81
CA GLN A 635 -5.30 14.37 33.64
C GLN A 635 -4.38 13.58 32.69
N THR A 636 -4.79 12.36 32.33
CA THR A 636 -4.13 11.55 31.31
C THR A 636 -4.72 11.87 29.94
N PHE A 637 -3.90 12.40 29.05
CA PHE A 637 -4.26 12.58 27.64
C PHE A 637 -4.18 11.23 26.94
N THR A 638 -5.21 10.88 26.17
CA THR A 638 -5.27 9.61 25.44
C THR A 638 -5.54 9.85 23.95
N LEU A 639 -5.00 8.97 23.11
CA LEU A 639 -5.31 8.89 21.69
C LEU A 639 -6.30 7.74 21.47
N PRO A 640 -7.54 7.99 21.01
CA PRO A 640 -8.43 6.93 20.58
C PRO A 640 -7.89 6.34 19.26
N VAL A 641 -7.62 5.04 19.26
CA VAL A 641 -7.14 4.28 18.11
C VAL A 641 -8.22 3.31 17.67
N ARG A 642 -8.74 3.51 16.46
CA ARG A 642 -9.74 2.64 15.83
C ARG A 642 -9.07 1.54 15.02
N VAL A 643 -9.88 0.61 14.54
CA VAL A 643 -9.44 -0.30 13.49
C VAL A 643 -9.02 0.55 12.30
N GLN A 644 -7.81 0.30 11.81
CA GLN A 644 -7.21 1.01 10.70
C GLN A 644 -6.34 0.04 9.91
N THR A 645 -6.02 0.41 8.68
CA THR A 645 -5.16 -0.38 7.81
C THR A 645 -4.42 0.53 6.84
N ASN A 646 -3.48 -0.04 6.10
CA ASN A 646 -2.84 0.62 4.97
C ASN A 646 -3.32 0.01 3.65
N GLY A 647 -3.51 0.88 2.66
CA GLY A 647 -3.76 0.52 1.27
C GLY A 647 -2.44 0.43 0.51
N VAL A 648 -2.18 -0.72 -0.08
CA VAL A 648 -0.98 -1.03 -0.85
C VAL A 648 -1.36 -1.19 -2.32
N VAL A 649 -0.78 -0.38 -3.18
CA VAL A 649 -0.92 -0.57 -4.62
C VAL A 649 -0.01 -1.71 -5.05
N LEU A 650 -0.60 -2.79 -5.55
CA LEU A 650 0.12 -3.98 -5.99
C LEU A 650 0.84 -3.71 -7.31
N PHE A 651 1.99 -4.33 -7.56
CA PHE A 651 2.70 -4.18 -8.83
C PHE A 651 2.21 -5.12 -9.93
N ASN A 652 1.49 -6.18 -9.55
CA ASN A 652 0.75 -7.03 -10.47
C ASN A 652 -0.74 -6.81 -10.26
N SER A 653 -1.44 -6.38 -11.31
CA SER A 653 -2.89 -6.24 -11.24
C SER A 653 -3.57 -7.61 -11.16
N LEU A 654 -4.65 -7.70 -10.39
CA LEU A 654 -5.53 -8.87 -10.36
C LEU A 654 -6.66 -8.75 -11.40
N SER A 655 -6.96 -7.53 -11.87
CA SER A 655 -7.95 -7.27 -12.92
C SER A 655 -7.32 -7.40 -14.31
N ASN A 656 -8.10 -8.01 -15.22
CA ASN A 656 -7.82 -8.10 -16.64
C ASN A 656 -8.61 -7.06 -17.46
N ASP A 657 -9.30 -6.11 -16.82
CA ASP A 657 -10.20 -5.17 -17.52
C ASP A 657 -9.49 -4.03 -18.27
N TYR A 658 -8.16 -4.03 -18.26
CA TYR A 658 -7.31 -3.12 -19.04
C TYR A 658 -7.30 -3.50 -20.54
N SER A 659 -6.85 -2.58 -21.39
CA SER A 659 -6.66 -2.84 -22.82
C SER A 659 -5.82 -4.11 -23.07
N ASN A 660 -6.23 -4.93 -24.02
CA ASN A 660 -5.68 -6.27 -24.35
C ASN A 660 -6.09 -7.43 -23.43
N ASN A 661 -7.00 -7.22 -22.48
CA ASN A 661 -7.53 -8.25 -21.58
C ASN A 661 -6.43 -9.03 -20.81
N LYS A 662 -5.27 -8.40 -20.59
CA LYS A 662 -4.16 -8.94 -19.80
C LYS A 662 -4.00 -8.09 -18.55
N ALA A 663 -3.78 -8.75 -17.41
CA ALA A 663 -3.42 -8.08 -16.17
C ALA A 663 -2.10 -7.31 -16.34
N PRO A 664 -2.10 -5.97 -16.22
CA PRO A 664 -0.89 -5.20 -16.31
C PRO A 664 0.07 -5.50 -15.15
N LYS A 665 1.36 -5.36 -15.44
CA LYS A 665 2.47 -5.50 -14.49
C LYS A 665 3.36 -4.26 -14.58
N ILE A 666 3.43 -3.49 -13.50
CA ILE A 666 4.12 -2.19 -13.47
C ILE A 666 5.61 -2.35 -13.82
N ILE A 667 6.25 -3.40 -13.29
CA ILE A 667 7.70 -3.60 -13.44
C ILE A 667 8.08 -4.07 -14.83
N ASP A 668 7.23 -4.84 -15.51
CA ASP A 668 7.46 -5.24 -16.90
C ASP A 668 7.51 -4.00 -17.80
N GLY A 669 6.61 -3.03 -17.57
CA GLY A 669 6.64 -1.76 -18.31
C GLY A 669 7.87 -0.90 -18.01
N LEU A 670 8.42 -0.94 -16.79
CA LEU A 670 9.72 -0.31 -16.48
C LEU A 670 10.87 -0.99 -17.23
N ILE A 671 10.91 -2.32 -17.26
CA ILE A 671 11.90 -3.10 -18.03
C ILE A 671 11.83 -2.75 -19.52
N ASP A 672 10.63 -2.70 -20.09
CA ASP A 672 10.43 -2.37 -21.50
C ASP A 672 10.92 -0.95 -21.81
N LYS A 673 10.66 0.01 -20.90
CA LYS A 673 11.20 1.36 -21.03
C LYS A 673 12.72 1.41 -20.98
N LEU A 674 13.36 0.67 -20.06
CA LEU A 674 14.81 0.59 -19.97
C LEU A 674 15.43 0.04 -21.26
N LYS A 675 14.83 -1.01 -21.83
CA LYS A 675 15.25 -1.57 -23.13
C LYS A 675 15.08 -0.57 -24.27
N GLN A 676 13.93 0.12 -24.34
CA GLN A 676 13.66 1.12 -25.36
C GLN A 676 14.68 2.26 -25.32
N ASP A 677 15.08 2.69 -24.13
CA ASP A 677 16.06 3.75 -23.93
C ASP A 677 17.53 3.25 -24.02
N ASN A 678 17.75 1.95 -24.29
CA ASN A 678 19.06 1.28 -24.30
C ASN A 678 19.85 1.43 -22.99
N LEU A 679 19.17 1.43 -21.85
CA LEU A 679 19.79 1.55 -20.53
C LEU A 679 19.97 0.18 -19.87
N LYS A 680 21.21 -0.18 -19.59
CA LYS A 680 21.54 -1.37 -18.79
C LYS A 680 21.52 -1.04 -17.31
N THR A 681 21.01 -1.96 -16.50
CA THR A 681 21.02 -1.88 -15.04
C THR A 681 21.81 -3.06 -14.46
N ILE A 682 21.92 -3.17 -13.14
CA ILE A 682 22.70 -4.25 -12.52
C ILE A 682 21.89 -5.55 -12.45
N ASN A 683 20.59 -5.47 -12.17
CA ASN A 683 19.74 -6.64 -11.92
C ASN A 683 18.53 -6.73 -12.88
N LEU A 684 17.80 -5.64 -13.06
CA LEU A 684 16.50 -5.60 -13.74
C LEU A 684 16.60 -5.73 -15.27
N ASN A 685 17.62 -5.13 -15.89
CA ASN A 685 17.94 -5.19 -17.32
C ASN A 685 19.47 -5.27 -17.51
N PRO A 686 20.11 -6.41 -17.20
CA PRO A 686 21.56 -6.54 -17.06
C PRO A 686 22.40 -6.28 -18.32
#